data_AF-A0A1G1IG70-F1
#
_entry.id   AF-A0A1G1IG70-F1
#
_cell.length_a   1.000
_cell.length_b   1.000
_cell.length_c   1.000
_cell.angle_alpha   90.00
_cell.angle_beta   90.00
_cell.angle_gamma   90.00
#
_symmetry.space_group_name_H-M   'P 1'
#
loop_
_entity.id
_entity.type
_entity.pdbx_description
1 polymer ?
#
loop_
_entity_poly.entity_id
_entity_poly.type
_entity_poly.pdbx_seq_one_letter_code
_entity_poly.pdbx_strand_id
1 'polypeptide(L)'
;MYKTIYIPVDNSDHSNTAVDVGIDLAKTFGSKIVGSHVYAAKMHDKRFKQMEAGLPEEYHDEKELDRQRQIHDSLITRGLQIITDSYLDYVDKRCTEANLPLERKSLEGRNWKVLAEDINTSGYDLVIMGALGVGAVKDSVIGSNTERVIRRVRNSDMLIIKQTQPVGQSLNGGKIVVAVDGSPYSFGGLMTGIALGKALNKPVEAISAFDPYFHYAAFHSISGVLNEEAGKVFRFKEQEKLHEEIIDSGLAKIYQSHLDISREIAQAEQSDIKTTLLDGKAFEKIIQYVRKENPWLLIVGRIGVHSDEDMDIGSNTENLLRSAQCNVLVSNRKYVPPIDTQAEYTIAWTEEALRRMERIPVFARGVAKTAIHRYAIEKGHTIISNSVVDSAVGHILPEGAMDAMRALGGSLDAAGIDRDKMQADNEVAKDLMGKTLSGMMTDIVQEKPKVSSGTQAYLDRMSQNYFVCDGCGYIGKGDTPVKCPVCGAAGDRFKQVDKSIFEAAAKAEGELETDVAYDDVPMQWTKDAKEAIRAVPAGFQRRRAKAKIEKTARKLGMTTITLEYAAPMIKEAADEDYTPIFANKGTGTDAEAAATLAKADNGHGNGHGTSEAATMNETTSPYTWTPDAQTRLERAPAGFMRDCTRALIEKHAQKLGATTITGEIANDGIEQAKGFMEEAMKTGNLKEIIASLTGSAAKSGH
;
A
#
# COMPACT_ATOMS: atom_id res chain seq x y z
N MET A 1 -6.74 -14.29 12.64
CA MET A 1 -7.43 -13.20 11.92
C MET A 1 -8.92 -13.27 12.23
N TYR A 2 -9.64 -14.24 11.69
CA TYR A 2 -11.01 -14.56 12.08
C TYR A 2 -10.99 -15.58 13.23
N LYS A 3 -11.68 -15.29 14.34
CA LYS A 3 -11.80 -16.21 15.48
C LYS A 3 -13.14 -16.93 15.46
N THR A 4 -14.20 -16.25 15.03
CA THR A 4 -15.55 -16.81 14.93
C THR A 4 -16.09 -16.62 13.51
N ILE A 5 -16.42 -17.73 12.85
CA ILE A 5 -16.99 -17.78 11.50
C ILE A 5 -18.45 -18.21 11.61
N TYR A 6 -19.38 -17.37 11.13
CA TYR A 6 -20.81 -17.63 11.13
C TYR A 6 -21.30 -18.06 9.75
N ILE A 7 -22.03 -19.17 9.68
CA ILE A 7 -22.49 -19.78 8.43
C ILE A 7 -23.98 -20.10 8.53
N PRO A 8 -24.87 -19.25 7.96
CA PRO A 8 -26.27 -19.61 7.81
C PRO A 8 -26.43 -20.59 6.65
N VAL A 9 -27.13 -21.69 6.92
CA VAL A 9 -27.34 -22.79 5.97
C VAL A 9 -28.80 -22.91 5.56
N ASP A 10 -29.06 -23.33 4.33
CA ASP A 10 -30.42 -23.64 3.85
C ASP A 10 -30.47 -24.89 2.96
N ASN A 11 -29.37 -25.67 2.92
CA ASN A 11 -29.17 -26.85 2.08
C ASN A 11 -29.16 -26.58 0.56
N SER A 12 -29.02 -25.32 0.14
CA SER A 12 -28.66 -25.01 -1.25
C SER A 12 -27.19 -25.32 -1.53
N ASP A 13 -26.84 -25.53 -2.80
CA ASP A 13 -25.46 -25.77 -3.24
C ASP A 13 -24.51 -24.65 -2.79
N HIS A 14 -24.96 -23.40 -2.84
CA HIS A 14 -24.17 -22.26 -2.37
C HIS A 14 -23.95 -22.29 -0.85
N SER A 15 -24.98 -22.64 -0.08
CA SER A 15 -24.85 -22.76 1.39
C SER A 15 -23.96 -23.93 1.79
N ASN A 16 -24.04 -25.06 1.08
CA ASN A 16 -23.19 -26.22 1.35
C ASN A 16 -21.72 -25.92 0.99
N THR A 17 -21.48 -25.22 -0.11
CA THR A 17 -20.15 -24.72 -0.46
C THR A 17 -19.63 -23.71 0.56
N ALA A 18 -20.50 -22.87 1.13
CA ALA A 18 -20.14 -21.96 2.22
C ALA A 18 -19.68 -22.69 3.49
N VAL A 19 -20.29 -23.82 3.82
CA VAL A 19 -19.82 -24.69 4.92
C VAL A 19 -18.42 -25.22 4.62
N ASP A 20 -18.17 -25.73 3.41
CA ASP A 20 -16.86 -26.28 3.06
C ASP A 20 -15.75 -25.20 3.08
N VAL A 21 -16.01 -24.03 2.48
CA VAL A 21 -15.07 -22.89 2.54
C VAL A 21 -14.86 -22.43 3.98
N GLY A 22 -15.92 -22.38 4.78
CA GLY A 22 -15.84 -22.00 6.20
C GLY A 22 -15.00 -22.97 7.03
N ILE A 23 -15.08 -24.27 6.75
CA ILE A 23 -14.25 -25.29 7.40
C ILE A 23 -12.78 -25.12 7.05
N ASP A 24 -12.45 -24.87 5.79
CA ASP A 24 -11.06 -24.70 5.39
C ASP A 24 -10.44 -23.42 5.97
N LEU A 25 -11.20 -22.32 6.00
CA LEU A 25 -10.79 -21.10 6.68
C LEU A 25 -10.65 -21.32 8.19
N ALA A 26 -11.59 -22.03 8.82
CA ALA A 26 -11.55 -22.32 10.25
C ALA A 26 -10.35 -23.20 10.62
N LYS A 27 -10.01 -24.22 9.81
CA LYS A 27 -8.78 -25.03 9.99
C LYS A 27 -7.53 -24.17 9.91
N THR A 28 -7.49 -23.28 8.91
CA THR A 28 -6.33 -22.43 8.65
C THR A 28 -6.09 -21.43 9.78
N PHE A 29 -7.16 -20.87 10.36
CA PHE A 29 -7.06 -19.82 11.38
C PHE A 29 -7.29 -20.31 12.81
N GLY A 30 -7.63 -21.58 13.02
CA GLY A 30 -8.04 -22.11 14.33
C GLY A 30 -9.35 -21.49 14.83
N SER A 31 -10.29 -21.20 13.92
CA SER A 31 -11.54 -20.52 14.24
C SER A 31 -12.62 -21.48 14.76
N LYS A 32 -13.57 -20.94 15.53
CA LYS A 32 -14.84 -21.60 15.84
C LYS A 32 -15.86 -21.33 14.75
N ILE A 33 -16.68 -22.34 14.43
CA ILE A 33 -17.80 -22.21 13.50
C ILE A 33 -19.11 -22.05 14.29
N VAL A 34 -19.96 -21.16 13.82
CA VAL A 34 -21.35 -21.01 14.27
C VAL A 34 -22.26 -21.32 13.10
N GLY A 35 -22.87 -22.49 13.11
CA GLY A 35 -23.84 -22.92 12.10
C GLY A 35 -25.25 -22.47 12.51
N SER A 36 -25.97 -21.84 11.60
CA SER A 36 -27.33 -21.38 11.89
C SER A 36 -28.34 -21.72 10.80
N HIS A 37 -29.61 -21.85 11.18
CA HIS A 37 -30.71 -21.86 10.23
C HIS A 37 -31.90 -21.09 10.81
N VAL A 38 -32.61 -20.37 9.94
CA VAL A 38 -33.81 -19.61 10.32
C VAL A 38 -35.05 -20.22 9.67
N TYR A 39 -35.99 -20.65 10.52
CA TYR A 39 -37.29 -21.16 10.10
C TYR A 39 -38.41 -20.20 10.51
N ALA A 40 -39.58 -20.33 9.86
CA ALA A 40 -40.64 -19.33 9.90
C ALA A 40 -42.01 -19.89 10.34
N ALA A 41 -42.05 -20.67 11.42
CA ALA A 41 -43.26 -21.39 11.87
C ALA A 41 -44.46 -20.44 12.11
N LYS A 42 -44.30 -19.38 12.92
CA LYS A 42 -45.36 -18.37 13.14
C LYS A 42 -45.90 -17.71 11.87
N MET A 43 -45.04 -17.47 10.87
CA MET A 43 -45.50 -16.86 9.62
C MET A 43 -46.31 -17.84 8.77
N HIS A 44 -45.93 -19.12 8.80
CA HIS A 44 -46.67 -20.20 8.14
C HIS A 44 -48.06 -20.38 8.79
N ASP A 45 -48.11 -20.45 10.12
CA ASP A 45 -49.38 -20.53 10.88
C ASP A 45 -50.31 -19.35 10.55
N LYS A 46 -49.78 -18.13 10.51
CA LYS A 46 -50.58 -16.96 10.10
C LYS A 46 -51.16 -17.08 8.70
N ARG A 47 -50.40 -17.63 7.73
CA ARG A 47 -50.88 -17.83 6.36
C ARG A 47 -51.92 -18.94 6.28
N PHE A 48 -51.73 -20.02 7.02
CA PHE A 48 -52.72 -21.09 7.15
C PHE A 48 -54.07 -20.53 7.62
N LYS A 49 -54.09 -19.75 8.70
CA LYS A 49 -55.31 -19.09 9.22
C LYS A 49 -56.00 -18.17 8.21
N GLN A 50 -55.24 -17.52 7.34
CA GLN A 50 -55.80 -16.65 6.30
C GLN A 50 -56.41 -17.42 5.12
N MET A 51 -56.03 -18.68 4.93
CA MET A 51 -56.55 -19.55 3.87
C MET A 51 -57.85 -20.25 4.27
N GLU A 52 -58.22 -20.21 5.56
CA GLU A 52 -59.40 -20.93 6.10
C GLU A 52 -60.70 -20.57 5.37
N ALA A 53 -60.88 -19.31 4.96
CA ALA A 53 -62.07 -18.87 4.22
C ALA A 53 -62.16 -19.42 2.78
N GLY A 54 -61.06 -19.95 2.25
CA GLY A 54 -61.01 -20.58 0.93
C GLY A 54 -61.06 -22.11 0.97
N LEU A 55 -61.25 -22.71 2.14
CA LEU A 55 -61.38 -24.15 2.26
C LEU A 55 -62.75 -24.63 1.72
N PRO A 56 -62.88 -25.89 1.28
CA PRO A 56 -64.17 -26.50 1.00
C PRO A 56 -65.13 -26.39 2.21
N GLU A 57 -66.44 -26.27 1.94
CA GLU A 57 -67.47 -26.01 2.96
C GLU A 57 -67.51 -27.08 4.08
N GLU A 58 -67.11 -28.32 3.77
CA GLU A 58 -66.96 -29.42 4.74
C GLU A 58 -65.94 -29.13 5.86
N TYR A 59 -65.04 -28.17 5.68
CA TYR A 59 -64.03 -27.76 6.66
C TYR A 59 -64.34 -26.43 7.35
N HIS A 60 -65.49 -25.79 7.07
CA HIS A 60 -65.87 -24.53 7.72
C HIS A 60 -66.56 -24.71 9.08
N ASP A 61 -66.77 -25.94 9.52
CA ASP A 61 -67.24 -26.21 10.89
C ASP A 61 -66.21 -25.74 11.92
N GLU A 62 -66.67 -25.03 12.95
CA GLU A 62 -65.81 -24.41 13.97
C GLU A 62 -64.89 -25.43 14.66
N LYS A 63 -65.41 -26.63 14.99
CA LYS A 63 -64.61 -27.67 15.66
C LYS A 63 -63.56 -28.26 14.73
N GLU A 64 -63.89 -28.40 13.46
CA GLU A 64 -62.95 -28.92 12.46
C GLU A 64 -61.85 -27.88 12.15
N LEU A 65 -62.18 -26.59 12.04
CA LEU A 65 -61.18 -25.53 11.93
C LEU A 65 -60.21 -25.51 13.11
N ASP A 66 -60.71 -25.57 14.34
CA ASP A 66 -59.85 -25.59 15.53
C ASP A 66 -58.97 -26.83 15.59
N ARG A 67 -59.52 -28.00 15.23
CA ARG A 67 -58.75 -29.24 15.12
C ARG A 67 -57.66 -29.12 14.06
N GLN A 68 -57.95 -28.56 12.89
CA GLN A 68 -56.97 -28.37 11.83
C GLN A 68 -55.87 -27.39 12.23
N ARG A 69 -56.19 -26.29 12.90
CA ARG A 69 -55.20 -25.34 13.44
C ARG A 69 -54.23 -26.05 14.39
N GLN A 70 -54.73 -26.86 15.32
CA GLN A 70 -53.90 -27.59 16.29
C GLN A 70 -53.01 -28.65 15.60
N ILE A 71 -53.59 -29.42 14.68
CA ILE A 71 -52.83 -30.42 13.91
C ILE A 71 -51.75 -29.74 13.07
N HIS A 72 -52.11 -28.70 12.32
CA HIS A 72 -51.19 -27.98 11.46
C HIS A 72 -50.06 -27.31 12.25
N ASP A 73 -50.37 -26.60 13.34
CA ASP A 73 -49.36 -25.93 14.17
C ASP A 73 -48.36 -26.95 14.74
N SER A 74 -48.84 -28.06 15.27
CA SER A 74 -47.97 -29.12 15.81
C SER A 74 -47.11 -29.78 14.72
N LEU A 75 -47.68 -30.13 13.57
CA LEU A 75 -46.96 -30.81 12.48
C LEU A 75 -45.95 -29.90 11.81
N ILE A 76 -46.32 -28.64 11.51
CA ILE A 76 -45.43 -27.71 10.81
C ILE A 76 -44.34 -27.20 11.74
N THR A 77 -44.67 -26.81 12.97
CA THR A 77 -43.65 -26.32 13.90
C THR A 77 -42.62 -27.43 14.17
N ARG A 78 -43.07 -28.65 14.44
CA ARG A 78 -42.16 -29.79 14.64
C ARG A 78 -41.41 -30.15 13.35
N GLY A 79 -42.08 -30.14 12.21
CA GLY A 79 -41.48 -30.44 10.90
C GLY A 79 -40.37 -29.46 10.54
N LEU A 80 -40.61 -28.15 10.70
CA LEU A 80 -39.61 -27.11 10.43
C LEU A 80 -38.42 -27.18 11.40
N GLN A 81 -38.64 -27.54 12.66
CA GLN A 81 -37.56 -27.81 13.62
C GLN A 81 -36.72 -29.01 13.19
N ILE A 82 -37.34 -30.12 12.77
CA ILE A 82 -36.61 -31.31 12.28
C ILE A 82 -35.78 -30.98 11.04
N ILE A 83 -36.33 -30.20 10.10
CA ILE A 83 -35.60 -29.74 8.91
C ILE A 83 -34.39 -28.88 9.33
N THR A 84 -34.62 -27.95 10.26
CA THR A 84 -33.56 -27.11 10.84
C THR A 84 -32.44 -27.96 11.44
N ASP A 85 -32.80 -28.94 12.27
CA ASP A 85 -31.85 -29.84 12.90
C ASP A 85 -31.08 -30.64 11.85
N SER A 86 -31.77 -31.14 10.81
CA SER A 86 -31.15 -31.90 9.71
C SER A 86 -30.12 -31.07 8.93
N TYR A 87 -30.40 -29.79 8.68
CA TYR A 87 -29.44 -28.89 8.01
C TYR A 87 -28.22 -28.60 8.89
N LEU A 88 -28.43 -28.45 10.21
CA LEU A 88 -27.35 -28.23 11.15
C LEU A 88 -26.54 -29.53 11.42
N ASP A 89 -27.14 -30.71 11.31
CA ASP A 89 -26.46 -32.00 11.41
C ASP A 89 -25.44 -32.18 10.28
N TYR A 90 -25.72 -31.65 9.08
CA TYR A 90 -24.73 -31.61 8.01
C TYR A 90 -23.51 -30.78 8.41
N VAL A 91 -23.71 -29.59 8.96
CA VAL A 91 -22.61 -28.73 9.45
C VAL A 91 -21.84 -29.43 10.57
N ASP A 92 -22.55 -30.06 11.51
CA ASP A 92 -21.98 -30.80 12.64
C ASP A 92 -21.10 -31.95 12.19
N LYS A 93 -21.58 -32.76 11.24
CA LYS A 93 -20.81 -33.83 10.64
C LYS A 93 -19.51 -33.29 10.02
N ARG A 94 -19.60 -32.24 9.22
CA ARG A 94 -18.45 -31.66 8.53
C ARG A 94 -17.45 -31.02 9.50
N CYS A 95 -17.91 -30.36 10.56
CA CYS A 95 -17.06 -29.81 11.62
C CYS A 95 -16.39 -30.91 12.45
N THR A 96 -17.11 -31.99 12.76
CA THR A 96 -16.60 -33.15 13.49
C THR A 96 -15.51 -33.87 12.70
N GLU A 97 -15.73 -34.11 11.40
CA GLU A 97 -14.71 -34.65 10.49
C GLU A 97 -13.44 -33.78 10.43
N ALA A 98 -13.61 -32.48 10.60
CA ALA A 98 -12.53 -31.49 10.61
C ALA A 98 -11.92 -31.25 12.00
N ASN A 99 -12.45 -31.85 13.07
CA ASN A 99 -12.10 -31.60 14.46
C ASN A 99 -12.16 -30.11 14.86
N LEU A 100 -13.23 -29.42 14.44
CA LEU A 100 -13.47 -27.99 14.70
C LEU A 100 -14.60 -27.78 15.72
N PRO A 101 -14.49 -26.76 16.60
CA PRO A 101 -15.57 -26.44 17.52
C PRO A 101 -16.75 -25.80 16.77
N LEU A 102 -17.95 -26.35 17.00
CA LEU A 102 -19.21 -25.89 16.43
C LEU A 102 -20.16 -25.37 17.52
N GLU A 103 -20.82 -24.25 17.24
CA GLU A 103 -22.05 -23.83 17.92
C GLU A 103 -23.23 -23.89 16.94
N ARG A 104 -24.33 -24.49 17.36
CA ARG A 104 -25.57 -24.61 16.57
C ARG A 104 -26.57 -23.55 17.02
N LYS A 105 -27.14 -22.80 16.07
CA LYS A 105 -28.21 -21.82 16.31
C LYS A 105 -29.45 -22.12 15.46
N SER A 106 -30.54 -22.50 16.13
CA SER A 106 -31.86 -22.63 15.53
C SER A 106 -32.67 -21.38 15.85
N LEU A 107 -33.06 -20.63 14.82
CA LEU A 107 -33.67 -19.31 14.97
C LEU A 107 -35.08 -19.30 14.35
N GLU A 108 -36.06 -18.72 15.04
CA GLU A 108 -37.41 -18.56 14.51
C GLU A 108 -37.66 -17.12 14.08
N GLY A 109 -38.16 -16.91 12.87
CA GLY A 109 -38.73 -15.65 12.44
C GLY A 109 -38.59 -15.38 10.95
N ARG A 110 -38.52 -14.09 10.58
CA ARG A 110 -38.27 -13.69 9.20
C ARG A 110 -36.78 -13.78 8.92
N ASN A 111 -36.38 -14.70 8.05
CA ASN A 111 -34.99 -15.12 7.77
C ASN A 111 -34.00 -13.95 7.79
N TRP A 112 -34.06 -13.04 6.82
CA TRP A 112 -33.09 -11.93 6.74
C TRP A 112 -33.06 -11.02 7.98
N LYS A 113 -34.19 -10.83 8.67
CA LYS A 113 -34.29 -9.92 9.82
C LYS A 113 -33.56 -10.53 11.01
N VAL A 114 -33.88 -11.78 11.33
CA VAL A 114 -33.29 -12.50 12.46
C VAL A 114 -31.80 -12.76 12.21
N LEU A 115 -31.42 -13.09 10.97
CA LEU A 115 -30.00 -13.20 10.60
C LEU A 115 -29.25 -11.89 10.82
N ALA A 116 -29.75 -10.77 10.29
CA ALA A 116 -29.08 -9.48 10.45
C ALA A 116 -29.01 -9.03 11.92
N GLU A 117 -30.03 -9.35 12.72
CA GLU A 117 -30.06 -9.06 14.15
C GLU A 117 -29.04 -9.90 14.93
N ASP A 118 -29.00 -11.22 14.71
CA ASP A 118 -28.04 -12.12 15.37
C ASP A 118 -26.59 -11.76 15.00
N ILE A 119 -26.31 -11.46 13.73
CA ILE A 119 -24.96 -11.09 13.28
C ILE A 119 -24.50 -9.78 13.93
N ASN A 120 -25.35 -8.75 13.92
CA ASN A 120 -24.99 -7.46 14.49
C ASN A 120 -24.86 -7.49 16.03
N THR A 121 -25.57 -8.37 16.71
CA THR A 121 -25.54 -8.47 18.19
C THR A 121 -24.48 -9.43 18.71
N SER A 122 -24.14 -10.49 17.97
CA SER A 122 -23.20 -11.53 18.42
C SER A 122 -21.74 -11.25 18.08
N GLY A 123 -21.45 -10.27 17.21
CA GLY A 123 -20.07 -9.80 16.95
C GLY A 123 -19.17 -10.83 16.26
N TYR A 124 -19.68 -11.57 15.27
CA TYR A 124 -18.87 -12.50 14.49
C TYR A 124 -17.81 -11.76 13.66
N ASP A 125 -16.64 -12.36 13.44
CA ASP A 125 -15.59 -11.69 12.65
C ASP A 125 -15.85 -11.84 11.14
N LEU A 126 -16.34 -13.02 10.72
CA LEU A 126 -16.64 -13.35 9.33
C LEU A 126 -17.99 -14.06 9.24
N VAL A 127 -18.82 -13.64 8.28
CA VAL A 127 -20.06 -14.30 7.90
C VAL A 127 -19.91 -14.84 6.48
N ILE A 128 -20.14 -16.14 6.29
CA ILE A 128 -20.06 -16.79 4.98
C ILE A 128 -21.47 -17.22 4.56
N MET A 129 -21.99 -16.61 3.50
CA MET A 129 -23.35 -16.89 3.00
C MET A 129 -23.32 -17.34 1.55
N GLY A 130 -24.26 -18.23 1.18
CA GLY A 130 -24.54 -18.51 -0.22
C GLY A 130 -25.09 -17.30 -0.96
N ALA A 131 -24.72 -17.13 -2.23
CA ALA A 131 -25.27 -16.09 -3.09
C ALA A 131 -26.75 -16.34 -3.40
N LEU A 132 -27.13 -17.60 -3.60
CA LEU A 132 -28.50 -18.05 -3.89
C LEU A 132 -28.91 -19.12 -2.88
N GLY A 133 -30.21 -19.19 -2.58
CA GLY A 133 -30.80 -20.20 -1.70
C GLY A 133 -31.66 -21.21 -2.47
N VAL A 134 -32.30 -22.13 -1.74
CA VAL A 134 -33.10 -23.23 -2.34
C VAL A 134 -34.27 -22.77 -3.22
N GLY A 135 -34.76 -21.54 -3.05
CA GLY A 135 -35.84 -20.96 -3.85
C GLY A 135 -35.38 -20.21 -5.11
N ALA A 136 -34.13 -20.36 -5.53
CA ALA A 136 -33.60 -19.67 -6.70
C ALA A 136 -34.22 -20.18 -8.01
N VAL A 137 -34.54 -19.23 -8.90
CA VAL A 137 -35.01 -19.48 -10.28
C VAL A 137 -33.93 -19.07 -11.29
N LYS A 138 -34.08 -19.44 -12.56
CA LYS A 138 -33.08 -19.26 -13.63
C LYS A 138 -32.50 -17.84 -13.73
N ASP A 139 -33.33 -16.81 -13.58
CA ASP A 139 -32.91 -15.40 -13.70
C ASP A 139 -32.50 -14.77 -12.35
N SER A 140 -32.30 -15.58 -11.31
CA SER A 140 -31.87 -15.09 -10.00
C SER A 140 -30.41 -14.65 -10.04
N VAL A 141 -30.17 -13.37 -9.77
CA VAL A 141 -28.81 -12.81 -9.71
C VAL A 141 -28.21 -12.94 -8.30
N ILE A 142 -29.00 -12.64 -7.28
CA ILE A 142 -28.63 -12.76 -5.86
C ILE A 142 -29.89 -13.05 -5.02
N GLY A 143 -29.73 -13.82 -3.95
CA GLY A 143 -30.80 -14.21 -3.05
C GLY A 143 -31.30 -13.02 -2.23
N SER A 144 -32.62 -12.91 -2.10
CA SER A 144 -33.25 -11.81 -1.36
C SER A 144 -32.84 -11.75 0.12
N ASN A 145 -32.56 -12.90 0.75
CA ASN A 145 -32.03 -12.93 2.12
C ASN A 145 -30.60 -12.40 2.17
N THR A 146 -29.72 -12.88 1.30
CA THR A 146 -28.31 -12.45 1.19
C THR A 146 -28.22 -10.94 0.97
N GLU A 147 -28.99 -10.40 0.03
CA GLU A 147 -29.02 -8.97 -0.28
C GLU A 147 -29.50 -8.12 0.90
N ARG A 148 -30.55 -8.56 1.61
CA ARG A 148 -31.07 -7.80 2.76
C ARG A 148 -30.16 -7.85 3.97
N VAL A 149 -29.46 -8.97 4.19
CA VAL A 149 -28.50 -9.14 5.28
C VAL A 149 -27.26 -8.30 5.03
N ILE A 150 -26.64 -8.38 3.83
CA ILE A 150 -25.41 -7.63 3.54
C ILE A 150 -25.59 -6.12 3.66
N ARG A 151 -26.77 -5.60 3.26
CA ARG A 151 -27.15 -4.19 3.44
C ARG A 151 -27.33 -3.77 4.90
N ARG A 152 -27.38 -4.69 5.87
CA ARG A 152 -27.68 -4.38 7.28
C ARG A 152 -26.59 -4.78 8.26
N VAL A 153 -25.67 -5.64 7.86
CA VAL A 153 -24.52 -6.02 8.68
C VAL A 153 -23.45 -4.92 8.60
N ARG A 154 -22.91 -4.53 9.76
CA ARG A 154 -21.89 -3.45 9.86
C ARG A 154 -20.63 -3.85 10.62
N ASN A 155 -20.69 -4.93 11.39
CA ASN A 155 -19.65 -5.34 12.33
C ASN A 155 -18.86 -6.59 11.90
N SER A 156 -19.29 -7.28 10.83
CA SER A 156 -18.68 -8.52 10.33
C SER A 156 -18.32 -8.42 8.86
N ASP A 157 -17.19 -8.99 8.45
CA ASP A 157 -16.91 -9.16 7.01
C ASP A 157 -17.90 -10.17 6.41
N MET A 158 -18.33 -9.93 5.17
CA MET A 158 -19.35 -10.74 4.50
C MET A 158 -18.76 -11.44 3.26
N LEU A 159 -18.51 -12.73 3.34
CA LEU A 159 -18.08 -13.55 2.20
C LEU A 159 -19.27 -14.22 1.53
N ILE A 160 -19.52 -13.86 0.28
CA ILE A 160 -20.64 -14.36 -0.51
C ILE A 160 -20.14 -15.39 -1.52
N ILE A 161 -20.63 -16.62 -1.36
CA ILE A 161 -20.25 -17.78 -2.15
C ILE A 161 -21.11 -17.86 -3.41
N LYS A 162 -20.48 -17.55 -4.55
CA LYS A 162 -21.10 -17.57 -5.87
C LYS A 162 -20.73 -18.80 -6.69
N GLN A 163 -19.54 -19.34 -6.46
CA GLN A 163 -19.07 -20.53 -7.17
C GLN A 163 -19.39 -21.76 -6.33
N THR A 164 -20.15 -22.69 -6.89
CA THR A 164 -20.55 -23.97 -6.26
C THR A 164 -19.70 -25.15 -6.70
N GLN A 165 -18.60 -24.88 -7.43
CA GLN A 165 -17.69 -25.94 -7.85
C GLN A 165 -16.99 -26.53 -6.62
N PRO A 166 -16.71 -27.86 -6.62
CA PRO A 166 -16.08 -28.52 -5.49
C PRO A 166 -14.79 -27.83 -5.07
N VAL A 167 -14.63 -27.67 -3.76
CA VAL A 167 -13.56 -26.92 -3.10
C VAL A 167 -12.15 -27.35 -3.56
N GLY A 168 -11.94 -28.62 -3.93
CA GLY A 168 -10.66 -29.10 -4.48
C GLY A 168 -10.29 -28.60 -5.88
N GLN A 169 -11.25 -28.12 -6.68
CA GLN A 169 -11.00 -27.45 -7.96
C GLN A 169 -11.11 -25.91 -7.84
N SER A 170 -11.97 -25.41 -6.93
CA SER A 170 -12.16 -23.97 -6.69
C SER A 170 -11.03 -23.33 -5.87
N LEU A 171 -10.43 -24.02 -4.90
CA LEU A 171 -9.33 -23.48 -4.09
C LEU A 171 -7.94 -23.58 -4.74
N ASN A 172 -7.74 -24.45 -5.73
CA ASN A 172 -6.41 -24.68 -6.31
C ASN A 172 -6.08 -23.77 -7.51
N GLY A 173 -7.03 -22.92 -7.94
CA GLY A 173 -6.82 -21.91 -8.98
C GLY A 173 -7.25 -20.51 -8.53
N GLY A 174 -6.75 -19.48 -9.21
CA GLY A 174 -7.21 -18.11 -9.04
C GLY A 174 -6.52 -17.33 -7.91
N LYS A 175 -6.17 -16.09 -8.24
CA LYS A 175 -5.63 -15.07 -7.33
C LYS A 175 -6.72 -14.43 -6.47
N ILE A 176 -6.33 -13.76 -5.40
CA ILE A 176 -7.18 -12.85 -4.64
C ILE A 176 -7.02 -11.46 -5.24
N VAL A 177 -8.13 -10.83 -5.63
CA VAL A 177 -8.15 -9.47 -6.16
C VAL A 177 -8.78 -8.55 -5.13
N VAL A 178 -8.12 -7.43 -4.82
CA VAL A 178 -8.65 -6.42 -3.90
C VAL A 178 -8.88 -5.12 -4.67
N ALA A 179 -10.12 -4.62 -4.68
CA ALA A 179 -10.41 -3.31 -5.23
C ALA A 179 -10.13 -2.23 -4.18
N VAL A 180 -9.22 -1.31 -4.49
CA VAL A 180 -8.78 -0.22 -3.62
C VAL A 180 -9.19 1.11 -4.21
N ASP A 181 -9.86 1.94 -3.40
CA ASP A 181 -10.32 3.28 -3.78
C ASP A 181 -9.79 4.37 -2.84
N GLY A 182 -8.92 4.02 -1.89
CA GLY A 182 -8.39 4.94 -0.87
C GLY A 182 -9.22 5.03 0.42
N SER A 183 -10.41 4.42 0.46
CA SER A 183 -11.25 4.43 1.66
C SER A 183 -10.71 3.51 2.76
N PRO A 184 -11.04 3.78 4.04
CA PRO A 184 -10.65 2.89 5.14
C PRO A 184 -11.14 1.46 4.97
N TYR A 185 -12.31 1.26 4.33
CA TYR A 185 -12.87 -0.07 4.10
C TYR A 185 -12.15 -0.84 2.99
N SER A 186 -11.68 -0.15 1.94
CA SER A 186 -10.93 -0.81 0.88
C SER A 186 -9.52 -1.20 1.34
N PHE A 187 -8.84 -0.36 2.13
CA PHE A 187 -7.59 -0.75 2.79
C PHE A 187 -7.79 -1.82 3.87
N GLY A 188 -8.92 -1.80 4.59
CA GLY A 188 -9.28 -2.90 5.50
C GLY A 188 -9.45 -4.22 4.74
N GLY A 189 -10.06 -4.17 3.56
CA GLY A 189 -10.16 -5.29 2.62
C GLY A 189 -8.78 -5.75 2.11
N LEU A 190 -7.85 -4.82 1.86
CA LEU A 190 -6.47 -5.14 1.49
C LEU A 190 -5.74 -5.93 2.58
N MET A 191 -5.83 -5.47 3.84
CA MET A 191 -5.26 -6.21 4.98
C MET A 191 -5.84 -7.61 5.07
N THR A 192 -7.15 -7.75 4.80
CA THR A 192 -7.82 -9.04 4.73
C THR A 192 -7.30 -9.91 3.59
N GLY A 193 -7.12 -9.32 2.39
CA GLY A 193 -6.57 -10.01 1.22
C GLY A 193 -5.15 -10.50 1.42
N ILE A 194 -4.26 -9.69 2.01
CA ILE A 194 -2.87 -10.06 2.33
C ILE A 194 -2.85 -11.22 3.33
N ALA A 195 -3.65 -11.13 4.40
CA ALA A 195 -3.71 -12.18 5.41
C ALA A 195 -4.24 -13.50 4.84
N LEU A 196 -5.30 -13.47 4.03
CA LEU A 196 -5.82 -14.64 3.31
C LEU A 196 -4.80 -15.19 2.30
N GLY A 197 -4.11 -14.31 1.56
CA GLY A 197 -3.08 -14.68 0.60
C GLY A 197 -1.95 -15.47 1.23
N LYS A 198 -1.41 -15.01 2.37
CA LYS A 198 -0.40 -15.75 3.14
C LYS A 198 -0.92 -17.08 3.66
N ALA A 199 -2.12 -17.07 4.25
CA ALA A 199 -2.69 -18.23 4.92
C ALA A 199 -3.07 -19.36 3.94
N LEU A 200 -3.53 -18.99 2.74
CA LEU A 200 -3.97 -19.92 1.70
C LEU A 200 -2.93 -20.11 0.58
N ASN A 201 -1.76 -19.49 0.71
CA ASN A 201 -0.71 -19.45 -0.30
C ASN A 201 -1.23 -19.03 -1.69
N LYS A 202 -1.98 -17.92 -1.74
CA LYS A 202 -2.57 -17.37 -2.96
C LYS A 202 -1.96 -16.02 -3.32
N PRO A 203 -1.67 -15.76 -4.61
CA PRO A 203 -1.22 -14.44 -5.04
C PRO A 203 -2.31 -13.41 -4.81
N VAL A 204 -1.91 -12.22 -4.36
CA VAL A 204 -2.79 -11.08 -4.12
C VAL A 204 -2.47 -9.97 -5.12
N GLU A 205 -3.50 -9.43 -5.75
CA GLU A 205 -3.39 -8.29 -6.67
C GLU A 205 -4.34 -7.17 -6.24
N ALA A 206 -3.81 -5.98 -6.01
CA ALA A 206 -4.61 -4.79 -5.78
C ALA A 206 -4.96 -4.13 -7.12
N ILE A 207 -6.22 -3.79 -7.31
CA ILE A 207 -6.71 -3.07 -8.48
C ILE A 207 -7.39 -1.79 -8.04
N SER A 208 -7.26 -0.76 -8.86
CA SER A 208 -7.86 0.56 -8.62
C SER A 208 -8.41 1.07 -9.95
N ALA A 209 -9.57 1.71 -9.93
CA ALA A 209 -10.25 2.16 -11.14
C ALA A 209 -10.66 3.62 -11.04
N PHE A 210 -10.37 4.40 -12.07
CA PHE A 210 -10.74 5.81 -12.17
C PHE A 210 -11.54 6.05 -13.44
N ASP A 211 -12.53 6.95 -13.39
CA ASP A 211 -13.44 7.23 -14.49
C ASP A 211 -13.13 8.61 -15.09
N PRO A 212 -12.30 8.69 -16.15
CA PRO A 212 -12.08 9.95 -16.85
C PRO A 212 -13.33 10.34 -17.68
N TYR A 213 -14.22 9.39 -17.99
CA TYR A 213 -15.23 9.62 -19.03
C TYR A 213 -16.49 10.35 -18.55
N PHE A 214 -16.74 10.37 -17.24
CA PHE A 214 -17.97 10.93 -16.68
C PHE A 214 -18.18 12.41 -17.02
N HIS A 215 -17.11 13.22 -16.98
CA HIS A 215 -17.25 14.64 -17.21
C HIS A 215 -17.60 14.93 -18.68
N TYR A 216 -17.08 14.18 -19.67
CA TYR A 216 -17.47 14.36 -21.07
C TYR A 216 -18.97 14.09 -21.27
N ALA A 217 -19.51 13.03 -20.66
CA ALA A 217 -20.93 12.73 -20.73
C ALA A 217 -21.78 13.84 -20.08
N ALA A 218 -21.36 14.35 -18.92
CA ALA A 218 -22.03 15.45 -18.24
C ALA A 218 -21.98 16.76 -19.06
N PHE A 219 -20.81 17.11 -19.61
CA PHE A 219 -20.65 18.30 -20.46
C PHE A 219 -21.50 18.22 -21.72
N HIS A 220 -21.53 17.07 -22.39
CA HIS A 220 -22.37 16.86 -23.57
C HIS A 220 -23.86 17.07 -23.22
N SER A 221 -24.32 16.49 -22.10
CA SER A 221 -25.70 16.67 -21.64
C SER A 221 -26.03 18.13 -21.31
N ILE A 222 -25.13 18.87 -20.67
CA ILE A 222 -25.36 20.26 -20.27
C ILE A 222 -25.36 21.19 -21.49
N SER A 223 -24.49 20.95 -22.47
CA SER A 223 -24.38 21.75 -23.69
C SER A 223 -25.70 21.84 -24.46
N GLY A 224 -26.54 20.79 -24.41
CA GLY A 224 -27.85 20.77 -25.05
C GLY A 224 -28.96 21.52 -24.30
N VAL A 225 -28.73 21.95 -23.06
CA VAL A 225 -29.76 22.55 -22.19
C VAL A 225 -29.46 24.03 -21.88
N LEU A 226 -28.21 24.48 -22.02
CA LEU A 226 -27.87 25.88 -21.75
C LEU A 226 -28.39 26.83 -22.84
N ASN A 227 -28.91 27.98 -22.39
CA ASN A 227 -29.19 29.10 -23.29
C ASN A 227 -27.89 29.76 -23.75
N GLU A 228 -28.00 30.61 -24.78
CA GLU A 228 -26.83 31.19 -25.45
C GLU A 228 -25.96 32.08 -24.53
N GLU A 229 -26.57 32.72 -23.53
CA GLU A 229 -25.87 33.53 -22.53
C GLU A 229 -25.09 32.67 -21.53
N ALA A 230 -25.72 31.62 -20.99
CA ALA A 230 -25.07 30.69 -20.05
C ALA A 230 -23.94 29.90 -20.72
N GLY A 231 -24.11 29.52 -21.99
CA GLY A 231 -23.06 28.82 -22.75
C GLY A 231 -21.79 29.65 -22.96
N LYS A 232 -21.93 30.97 -23.11
CA LYS A 232 -20.78 31.91 -23.23
C LYS A 232 -20.02 32.05 -21.92
N VAL A 233 -20.71 32.04 -20.78
CA VAL A 233 -20.08 32.10 -19.44
C VAL A 233 -19.37 30.78 -19.10
N PHE A 234 -19.92 29.65 -19.51
CA PHE A 234 -19.41 28.32 -19.15
C PHE A 234 -18.11 27.94 -19.88
N ARG A 235 -17.79 28.58 -21.02
CA ARG A 235 -16.55 28.40 -21.80
C ARG A 235 -16.16 26.93 -22.04
N PHE A 236 -17.06 26.17 -22.65
CA PHE A 236 -16.91 24.71 -22.88
C PHE A 236 -15.55 24.26 -23.41
N LYS A 237 -14.99 24.92 -24.43
CA LYS A 237 -13.70 24.54 -25.02
C LYS A 237 -12.52 24.65 -24.05
N GLU A 238 -12.54 25.64 -23.16
CA GLU A 238 -11.50 25.82 -22.14
C GLU A 238 -11.67 24.78 -21.03
N GLN A 239 -12.91 24.49 -20.63
CA GLN A 239 -13.23 23.45 -19.65
C GLN A 239 -12.85 22.05 -20.16
N GLU A 240 -13.22 21.70 -21.38
CA GLU A 240 -12.92 20.39 -21.99
C GLU A 240 -11.41 20.14 -22.07
N LYS A 241 -10.64 21.14 -22.54
CA LYS A 241 -9.18 21.08 -22.58
C LYS A 241 -8.55 20.92 -21.19
N LEU A 242 -9.08 21.62 -20.17
CA LEU A 242 -8.60 21.50 -18.80
C LEU A 242 -8.82 20.07 -18.26
N HIS A 243 -9.95 19.45 -18.60
CA HIS A 243 -10.28 18.11 -18.13
C HIS A 243 -9.42 17.02 -18.79
N GLU A 244 -9.22 17.12 -20.11
CA GLU A 244 -8.34 16.21 -20.87
C GLU A 244 -6.87 16.29 -20.38
N GLU A 245 -6.32 17.49 -20.24
CA GLU A 245 -4.88 17.65 -19.99
C GLU A 245 -4.50 17.47 -18.50
N ILE A 246 -5.35 17.94 -17.58
CA ILE A 246 -5.00 18.05 -16.15
C ILE A 246 -5.82 17.12 -15.27
N ILE A 247 -7.12 16.97 -15.52
CA ILE A 247 -8.00 16.24 -14.61
C ILE A 247 -7.82 14.73 -14.77
N ASP A 248 -7.76 14.21 -16.00
CA ASP A 248 -7.58 12.78 -16.24
C ASP A 248 -6.23 12.26 -15.72
N SER A 249 -5.16 13.01 -15.98
CA SER A 249 -3.83 12.72 -15.46
C SER A 249 -3.76 12.87 -13.94
N GLY A 250 -4.46 13.86 -13.38
CA GLY A 250 -4.58 14.08 -11.93
C GLY A 250 -5.33 12.95 -11.22
N LEU A 251 -6.47 12.51 -11.75
CA LEU A 251 -7.25 11.41 -11.22
C LEU A 251 -6.46 10.10 -11.28
N ALA A 252 -5.85 9.79 -12.42
CA ALA A 252 -4.99 8.61 -12.56
C ALA A 252 -3.89 8.60 -11.49
N LYS A 253 -3.27 9.74 -11.21
CA LYS A 253 -2.25 9.88 -10.16
C LYS A 253 -2.79 9.63 -8.75
N ILE A 254 -3.99 10.11 -8.42
CA ILE A 254 -4.62 9.83 -7.12
C ILE A 254 -4.86 8.33 -6.95
N TYR A 255 -5.49 7.68 -7.92
CA TYR A 255 -5.78 6.24 -7.81
C TYR A 255 -4.52 5.37 -7.88
N GLN A 256 -3.48 5.82 -8.60
CA GLN A 256 -2.15 5.21 -8.54
C GLN A 256 -1.53 5.34 -7.14
N SER A 257 -1.65 6.48 -6.48
CA SER A 257 -1.14 6.66 -5.11
C SER A 257 -1.76 5.65 -4.13
N HIS A 258 -3.04 5.32 -4.28
CA HIS A 258 -3.69 4.29 -3.46
C HIS A 258 -3.10 2.89 -3.69
N LEU A 259 -2.71 2.58 -4.93
CA LEU A 259 -2.01 1.34 -5.25
C LEU A 259 -0.58 1.32 -4.69
N ASP A 260 0.13 2.44 -4.75
CA ASP A 260 1.49 2.55 -4.20
C ASP A 260 1.47 2.39 -2.67
N ILE A 261 0.53 3.05 -1.99
CA ILE A 261 0.25 2.85 -0.55
C ILE A 261 -0.09 1.39 -0.26
N SER A 262 -0.89 0.74 -1.12
CA SER A 262 -1.25 -0.67 -0.96
C SER A 262 -0.03 -1.59 -1.00
N ARG A 263 0.93 -1.30 -1.90
CA ARG A 263 2.19 -2.04 -1.99
C ARG A 263 3.06 -1.81 -0.76
N GLU A 264 3.16 -0.58 -0.25
CA GLU A 264 3.90 -0.30 0.98
C GLU A 264 3.30 -1.05 2.19
N ILE A 265 1.97 -1.06 2.31
CA ILE A 265 1.27 -1.84 3.35
C ILE A 265 1.60 -3.33 3.23
N ALA A 266 1.58 -3.88 2.02
CA ALA A 266 1.94 -5.27 1.80
C ALA A 266 3.39 -5.57 2.20
N GLN A 267 4.33 -4.69 1.85
CA GLN A 267 5.75 -4.85 2.18
C GLN A 267 6.00 -4.74 3.68
N ALA A 268 5.31 -3.84 4.39
CA ALA A 268 5.35 -3.77 5.85
C ALA A 268 4.85 -5.09 6.49
N GLU A 269 3.89 -5.73 5.83
CA GLU A 269 3.41 -7.06 6.14
C GLU A 269 4.30 -8.19 5.58
N GLN A 270 5.50 -7.94 5.06
CA GLN A 270 6.39 -8.96 4.48
C GLN A 270 5.75 -9.76 3.32
N SER A 271 4.91 -9.10 2.53
CA SER A 271 4.32 -9.62 1.30
C SER A 271 4.62 -8.68 0.15
N ASP A 272 4.71 -9.21 -1.06
CA ASP A 272 4.68 -8.37 -2.27
C ASP A 272 3.36 -8.62 -3.01
N ILE A 273 2.79 -7.56 -3.57
CA ILE A 273 1.52 -7.62 -4.29
C ILE A 273 1.65 -6.94 -5.65
N LYS A 274 1.02 -7.55 -6.65
CA LYS A 274 0.85 -6.91 -7.94
C LYS A 274 -0.17 -5.78 -7.81
N THR A 275 0.01 -4.70 -8.54
CA THR A 275 -0.93 -3.57 -8.59
C THR A 275 -1.30 -3.26 -10.02
N THR A 276 -2.59 -3.02 -10.30
CA THR A 276 -3.08 -2.68 -11.64
C THR A 276 -4.06 -1.51 -11.59
N LEU A 277 -3.78 -0.45 -12.34
CA LEU A 277 -4.67 0.69 -12.53
C LEU A 277 -5.59 0.44 -13.74
N LEU A 278 -6.88 0.69 -13.58
CA LEU A 278 -7.91 0.50 -14.60
C LEU A 278 -8.52 1.84 -14.97
N ASP A 279 -8.62 2.08 -16.28
CA ASP A 279 -9.27 3.25 -16.85
C ASP A 279 -10.73 2.93 -17.21
N GLY A 280 -11.66 3.65 -16.58
CA GLY A 280 -13.08 3.72 -16.87
C GLY A 280 -13.96 3.52 -15.64
N LYS A 281 -15.27 3.36 -15.86
CA LYS A 281 -16.24 3.23 -14.76
C LYS A 281 -15.88 2.04 -13.85
N ALA A 282 -15.71 2.32 -12.55
CA ALA A 282 -15.12 1.37 -11.60
C ALA A 282 -15.76 -0.02 -11.61
N PHE A 283 -17.07 -0.12 -11.36
CA PHE A 283 -17.74 -1.44 -11.33
C PHE A 283 -17.64 -2.17 -12.67
N GLU A 284 -17.76 -1.46 -13.80
CA GLU A 284 -17.70 -2.05 -15.13
C GLU A 284 -16.32 -2.64 -15.43
N LYS A 285 -15.26 -1.85 -15.19
CA LYS A 285 -13.87 -2.25 -15.45
C LYS A 285 -13.44 -3.37 -14.52
N ILE A 286 -13.86 -3.33 -13.26
CA ILE A 286 -13.61 -4.44 -12.32
C ILE A 286 -14.34 -5.70 -12.78
N ILE A 287 -15.58 -5.63 -13.26
CA ILE A 287 -16.29 -6.81 -13.81
C ILE A 287 -15.57 -7.36 -15.05
N GLN A 288 -15.15 -6.50 -15.98
CA GLN A 288 -14.39 -6.91 -17.17
C GLN A 288 -13.09 -7.61 -16.76
N TYR A 289 -12.38 -7.04 -15.79
CA TYR A 289 -11.16 -7.62 -15.24
C TYR A 289 -11.40 -8.98 -14.58
N VAL A 290 -12.42 -9.09 -13.72
CA VAL A 290 -12.80 -10.33 -13.03
C VAL A 290 -13.21 -11.42 -14.03
N ARG A 291 -13.93 -11.07 -15.11
CA ARG A 291 -14.30 -12.02 -16.17
C ARG A 291 -13.08 -12.53 -16.93
N LYS A 292 -12.09 -11.67 -17.15
CA LYS A 292 -10.86 -12.02 -17.86
C LYS A 292 -9.92 -12.88 -17.01
N GLU A 293 -9.69 -12.48 -15.77
CA GLU A 293 -8.69 -13.09 -14.88
C GLU A 293 -9.24 -14.24 -14.03
N ASN A 294 -10.57 -14.35 -13.93
CA ASN A 294 -11.30 -15.35 -13.14
C ASN A 294 -10.70 -15.58 -11.73
N PRO A 295 -10.62 -14.54 -10.88
CA PRO A 295 -10.05 -14.65 -9.55
C PRO A 295 -10.87 -15.59 -8.66
N TRP A 296 -10.21 -16.16 -7.65
CA TRP A 296 -10.89 -16.97 -6.63
C TRP A 296 -11.82 -16.11 -5.77
N LEU A 297 -11.35 -14.92 -5.42
CA LEU A 297 -12.04 -13.99 -4.55
C LEU A 297 -11.80 -12.54 -5.02
N LEU A 298 -12.88 -11.78 -5.11
CA LEU A 298 -12.86 -10.33 -5.21
C LEU A 298 -13.18 -9.74 -3.82
N ILE A 299 -12.29 -8.90 -3.30
CA ILE A 299 -12.48 -8.17 -2.06
C ILE A 299 -12.78 -6.71 -2.37
N VAL A 300 -13.83 -6.18 -1.75
CA VAL A 300 -14.28 -4.80 -1.90
C VAL A 300 -14.66 -4.22 -0.55
N GLY A 301 -14.47 -2.90 -0.36
CA GLY A 301 -15.03 -2.21 0.80
C GLY A 301 -16.57 -2.18 0.75
N ARG A 302 -17.24 -2.20 1.91
CA ARG A 302 -18.70 -2.02 1.95
C ARG A 302 -19.14 -0.69 1.34
N ILE A 303 -18.42 0.38 1.68
CA ILE A 303 -18.61 1.74 1.18
C ILE A 303 -17.26 2.33 0.76
N GLY A 304 -17.27 3.40 -0.04
CA GLY A 304 -16.08 3.98 -0.63
C GLY A 304 -15.75 5.38 -0.11
N VAL A 305 -14.82 6.08 -0.78
CA VAL A 305 -14.33 7.40 -0.36
C VAL A 305 -15.38 8.51 -0.37
N HIS A 306 -16.39 8.43 -1.25
CA HIS A 306 -17.48 9.41 -1.37
C HIS A 306 -18.74 8.96 -0.63
N SER A 307 -18.60 8.28 0.49
CA SER A 307 -19.73 7.70 1.23
C SER A 307 -19.92 8.36 2.58
N ASP A 308 -21.18 8.57 2.95
CA ASP A 308 -21.57 8.96 4.30
C ASP A 308 -21.53 7.76 5.26
N GLU A 309 -21.41 8.03 6.56
CA GLU A 309 -21.28 6.96 7.56
C GLU A 309 -22.54 6.10 7.71
N ASP A 310 -23.72 6.66 7.44
CA ASP A 310 -25.02 6.01 7.53
C ASP A 310 -25.40 5.20 6.27
N MET A 311 -24.63 5.36 5.18
CA MET A 311 -24.85 4.64 3.93
C MET A 311 -24.78 3.12 4.16
N ASP A 312 -25.70 2.39 3.53
CA ASP A 312 -25.84 0.97 3.76
C ASP A 312 -24.78 0.15 3.01
N ILE A 313 -24.70 0.34 1.70
CA ILE A 313 -23.74 -0.28 0.80
C ILE A 313 -23.41 0.69 -0.35
N GLY A 314 -22.16 0.70 -0.80
CA GLY A 314 -21.75 1.50 -1.94
C GLY A 314 -22.32 0.96 -3.25
N SER A 315 -22.64 1.85 -4.19
CA SER A 315 -23.19 1.47 -5.51
C SER A 315 -22.23 0.57 -6.31
N ASN A 316 -20.92 0.82 -6.26
CA ASN A 316 -19.92 -0.05 -6.87
C ASN A 316 -19.96 -1.45 -6.25
N THR A 317 -19.94 -1.52 -4.91
CA THR A 317 -20.01 -2.78 -4.15
C THR A 317 -21.27 -3.57 -4.48
N GLU A 318 -22.43 -2.91 -4.57
CA GLU A 318 -23.68 -3.56 -4.96
C GLU A 318 -23.65 -4.11 -6.39
N ASN A 319 -23.17 -3.31 -7.36
CA ASN A 319 -23.08 -3.75 -8.75
C ASN A 319 -22.12 -4.95 -8.90
N LEU A 320 -20.99 -4.92 -8.20
CA LEU A 320 -20.01 -6.00 -8.17
C LEU A 320 -20.60 -7.25 -7.50
N LEU A 321 -21.29 -7.09 -6.38
CA LEU A 321 -21.98 -8.17 -5.69
C LEU A 321 -23.02 -8.84 -6.58
N ARG A 322 -23.72 -8.10 -7.44
CA ARG A 322 -24.69 -8.68 -8.39
C ARG A 322 -24.00 -9.35 -9.58
N SER A 323 -23.02 -8.68 -10.19
CA SER A 323 -22.54 -9.02 -11.53
C SER A 323 -21.22 -9.80 -11.60
N ALA A 324 -20.39 -9.77 -10.54
CA ALA A 324 -19.15 -10.54 -10.50
C ALA A 324 -19.45 -12.04 -10.46
N GLN A 325 -18.67 -12.85 -11.18
CA GLN A 325 -18.87 -14.31 -11.27
C GLN A 325 -18.06 -15.09 -10.22
N CYS A 326 -17.00 -14.48 -9.67
CA CYS A 326 -16.22 -15.05 -8.58
C CYS A 326 -16.90 -14.84 -7.22
N ASN A 327 -16.38 -15.47 -6.17
CA ASN A 327 -16.78 -15.16 -4.81
C ASN A 327 -16.45 -13.70 -4.48
N VAL A 328 -17.25 -13.07 -3.61
CA VAL A 328 -17.08 -11.66 -3.24
C VAL A 328 -17.03 -11.53 -1.73
N LEU A 329 -15.97 -10.92 -1.21
CA LEU A 329 -15.88 -10.51 0.20
C LEU A 329 -16.12 -9.01 0.29
N VAL A 330 -17.15 -8.64 1.05
CA VAL A 330 -17.44 -7.25 1.40
C VAL A 330 -16.85 -6.97 2.77
N SER A 331 -15.83 -6.12 2.79
CA SER A 331 -15.08 -5.74 4.00
C SER A 331 -15.84 -4.68 4.80
N ASN A 332 -16.09 -5.00 6.06
CA ASN A 332 -16.52 -4.05 7.09
C ASN A 332 -15.37 -3.58 7.97
N ARG A 333 -14.20 -4.25 7.87
CA ARG A 333 -12.98 -3.81 8.54
C ARG A 333 -12.50 -2.46 7.99
N LYS A 334 -12.11 -1.57 8.90
CA LYS A 334 -11.44 -0.30 8.57
C LYS A 334 -9.94 -0.44 8.83
N TYR A 335 -9.14 0.13 7.92
CA TYR A 335 -7.72 0.37 8.13
C TYR A 335 -7.37 1.74 7.56
N VAL A 336 -6.71 2.57 8.35
CA VAL A 336 -6.23 3.88 7.91
C VAL A 336 -4.71 3.80 7.86
N PRO A 337 -4.08 3.95 6.68
CA PRO A 337 -2.63 3.95 6.57
C PRO A 337 -2.02 5.12 7.37
N PRO A 338 -0.77 5.02 7.86
CA PRO A 338 -0.10 6.13 8.54
C PRO A 338 -0.10 7.41 7.69
N ILE A 339 -0.27 8.57 8.34
CA ILE A 339 -0.37 9.88 7.68
C ILE A 339 0.87 10.15 6.81
N ASP A 340 2.06 9.81 7.29
CA ASP A 340 3.30 10.05 6.56
C ASP A 340 3.36 9.24 5.26
N THR A 341 2.92 7.97 5.28
CA THR A 341 2.79 7.11 4.08
C THR A 341 1.78 7.70 3.11
N GLN A 342 0.61 8.17 3.59
CA GLN A 342 -0.37 8.80 2.70
C GLN A 342 0.20 10.09 2.07
N ALA A 343 0.81 10.94 2.89
CA ALA A 343 1.36 12.21 2.45
C ALA A 343 2.51 12.04 1.45
N GLU A 344 3.31 10.98 1.56
CA GLU A 344 4.40 10.70 0.63
C GLU A 344 3.92 10.52 -0.82
N TYR A 345 2.80 9.82 -1.03
CA TYR A 345 2.29 9.55 -2.36
C TYR A 345 1.24 10.56 -2.85
N THR A 346 0.58 11.25 -1.93
CA THR A 346 -0.54 12.15 -2.26
C THR A 346 -0.18 13.64 -2.18
N ILE A 347 0.87 14.02 -1.45
CA ILE A 347 1.20 15.42 -1.17
C ILE A 347 2.57 15.80 -1.74
N ALA A 348 2.56 16.84 -2.58
CA ALA A 348 3.78 17.52 -3.02
C ALA A 348 4.02 18.81 -2.22
N TRP A 349 5.28 19.22 -2.09
CA TRP A 349 5.64 20.53 -1.54
C TRP A 349 6.11 21.44 -2.67
N THR A 350 5.79 22.73 -2.58
CA THR A 350 6.48 23.72 -3.43
C THR A 350 7.91 23.94 -2.92
N GLU A 351 8.80 24.36 -3.82
CA GLU A 351 10.20 24.59 -3.47
C GLU A 351 10.34 25.67 -2.38
N GLU A 352 9.51 26.71 -2.44
CA GLU A 352 9.49 27.78 -1.45
C GLU A 352 9.07 27.29 -0.07
N ALA A 353 8.09 26.38 -0.01
CA ALA A 353 7.64 25.79 1.25
C ALA A 353 8.70 24.83 1.84
N LEU A 354 9.42 24.09 0.99
CA LEU A 354 10.55 23.26 1.44
C LEU A 354 11.69 24.09 2.04
N ARG A 355 12.11 25.17 1.36
CA ARG A 355 13.12 26.11 1.91
C ARG A 355 12.70 26.71 3.24
N ARG A 356 11.39 26.89 3.46
CA ARG A 356 10.86 27.36 4.74
C ARG A 356 10.94 26.29 5.83
N MET A 357 10.73 25.01 5.49
CA MET A 357 10.92 23.89 6.41
C MET A 357 12.38 23.72 6.85
N GLU A 358 13.34 24.09 6.00
CA GLU A 358 14.77 24.06 6.35
C GLU A 358 15.11 25.03 7.48
N ARG A 359 14.40 26.16 7.60
CA ARG A 359 14.55 27.14 8.69
C ARG A 359 14.03 26.65 10.04
N ILE A 360 13.28 25.55 10.07
CA ILE A 360 12.81 24.94 11.31
C ILE A 360 13.98 24.12 11.90
N PRO A 361 14.30 24.30 13.20
CA PRO A 361 15.32 23.50 13.88
C PRO A 361 15.12 22.00 13.70
N VAL A 362 16.22 21.26 13.54
CA VAL A 362 16.20 19.84 13.13
C VAL A 362 15.33 18.98 14.06
N PHE A 363 15.43 19.18 15.38
CA PHE A 363 14.66 18.42 16.37
C PHE A 363 13.14 18.62 16.27
N ALA A 364 12.67 19.75 15.72
CA ALA A 364 11.26 20.08 15.58
C ALA A 364 10.72 19.87 14.16
N ARG A 365 11.61 19.70 13.17
CA ARG A 365 11.27 19.63 11.74
C ARG A 365 10.37 18.45 11.41
N GLY A 366 10.61 17.28 12.01
CA GLY A 366 9.77 16.08 11.84
C GLY A 366 8.34 16.31 12.33
N VAL A 367 8.20 16.80 13.56
CA VAL A 367 6.90 17.12 14.17
C VAL A 367 6.14 18.17 13.36
N ALA A 368 6.82 19.24 12.94
CA ALA A 368 6.22 20.27 12.09
C ALA A 368 5.73 19.71 10.75
N LYS A 369 6.53 18.85 10.11
CA LYS A 369 6.19 18.23 8.83
C LYS A 369 4.93 17.36 8.94
N THR A 370 4.88 16.47 9.92
CA THR A 370 3.70 15.61 10.15
C THR A 370 2.46 16.43 10.50
N ALA A 371 2.61 17.51 11.28
CA ALA A 371 1.49 18.38 11.62
C ALA A 371 0.93 19.12 10.39
N ILE A 372 1.81 19.64 9.52
CA ILE A 372 1.42 20.28 8.26
C ILE A 372 0.79 19.25 7.30
N HIS A 373 1.34 18.05 7.23
CA HIS A 373 0.76 16.96 6.43
C HIS A 373 -0.65 16.59 6.92
N ARG A 374 -0.85 16.46 8.23
CA ARG A 374 -2.18 16.22 8.81
C ARG A 374 -3.15 17.33 8.42
N TYR A 375 -2.75 18.60 8.59
CA TYR A 375 -3.57 19.74 8.19
C TYR A 375 -3.90 19.71 6.70
N ALA A 376 -2.91 19.42 5.85
CA ALA A 376 -3.10 19.34 4.40
C ALA A 376 -4.09 18.24 4.02
N ILE A 377 -3.99 17.04 4.60
CA ILE A 377 -4.95 15.95 4.38
C ILE A 377 -6.36 16.34 4.85
N GLU A 378 -6.49 16.87 6.07
CA GLU A 378 -7.79 17.27 6.65
C GLU A 378 -8.49 18.37 5.83
N LYS A 379 -7.72 19.27 5.21
CA LYS A 379 -8.26 20.34 4.35
C LYS A 379 -8.29 19.99 2.86
N GLY A 380 -7.83 18.80 2.47
CA GLY A 380 -7.82 18.34 1.08
C GLY A 380 -6.76 19.01 0.19
N HIS A 381 -5.67 19.53 0.76
CA HIS A 381 -4.55 20.09 0.01
C HIS A 381 -3.59 18.98 -0.44
N THR A 382 -3.39 18.87 -1.76
CA THR A 382 -2.41 17.96 -2.38
C THR A 382 -1.06 18.64 -2.67
N ILE A 383 -1.02 19.98 -2.58
CA ILE A 383 0.21 20.77 -2.72
C ILE A 383 0.35 21.67 -1.49
N ILE A 384 1.43 21.47 -0.73
CA ILE A 384 1.79 22.33 0.40
C ILE A 384 2.61 23.51 -0.15
N SER A 385 1.94 24.66 -0.27
CA SER A 385 2.54 25.96 -0.55
C SER A 385 2.79 26.73 0.76
N ASN A 386 3.46 27.88 0.67
CA ASN A 386 3.63 28.77 1.82
C ASN A 386 2.31 29.15 2.49
N SER A 387 1.25 29.40 1.72
CA SER A 387 -0.07 29.75 2.28
C SER A 387 -0.71 28.59 3.06
N VAL A 388 -0.49 27.35 2.62
CA VAL A 388 -0.94 26.16 3.35
C VAL A 388 -0.13 25.99 4.64
N VAL A 389 1.19 26.21 4.59
CA VAL A 389 2.04 26.20 5.80
C VAL A 389 1.58 27.27 6.79
N ASP A 390 1.29 28.49 6.35
CA ASP A 390 0.82 29.58 7.22
C ASP A 390 -0.52 29.23 7.88
N SER A 391 -1.45 28.68 7.09
CA SER A 391 -2.76 28.27 7.58
C SER A 391 -2.66 27.12 8.58
N ALA A 392 -1.78 26.15 8.31
CA ALA A 392 -1.51 25.03 9.21
C ALA A 392 -0.93 25.54 10.53
N VAL A 393 0.12 26.36 10.48
CA VAL A 393 0.80 26.91 11.65
C VAL A 393 -0.17 27.75 12.50
N GLY A 394 -1.02 28.57 11.87
CA GLY A 394 -2.05 29.36 12.56
C GLY A 394 -3.15 28.52 13.22
N HIS A 395 -3.45 27.33 12.69
CA HIS A 395 -4.45 26.41 13.24
C HIS A 395 -3.87 25.48 14.32
N ILE A 396 -2.56 25.21 14.28
CA ILE A 396 -1.88 24.27 15.19
C ILE A 396 -1.36 24.98 16.45
N LEU A 397 -0.86 26.22 16.33
CA LEU A 397 -0.25 26.93 17.45
C LEU A 397 -1.28 27.79 18.23
N PRO A 398 -1.29 27.74 19.58
CA PRO A 398 -2.14 28.62 20.37
C PRO A 398 -1.72 30.09 20.24
N GLU A 399 -2.68 31.01 20.49
CA GLU A 399 -2.41 32.45 20.47
C GLU A 399 -1.23 32.80 21.40
N GLY A 400 -0.21 33.48 20.84
CA GLY A 400 1.00 33.87 21.56
C GLY A 400 2.19 32.89 21.46
N ALA A 401 2.00 31.65 20.99
CA ALA A 401 3.10 30.70 20.84
C ALA A 401 4.12 31.11 19.77
N MET A 402 3.66 31.75 18.69
CA MET A 402 4.53 32.32 17.66
C MET A 402 5.38 33.47 18.20
N ASP A 403 4.82 34.31 19.07
CA ASP A 403 5.55 35.40 19.70
C ASP A 403 6.56 34.89 20.73
N ALA A 404 6.20 33.83 21.47
CA ALA A 404 7.12 33.13 22.38
C ALA A 404 8.29 32.47 21.62
N MET A 405 8.04 31.79 20.50
CA MET A 405 9.10 31.22 19.65
C MET A 405 9.97 32.30 18.99
N ARG A 406 9.38 33.44 18.62
CA ARG A 406 10.10 34.58 18.06
C ARG A 406 10.98 35.26 19.11
N ALA A 407 10.48 35.40 20.33
CA ALA A 407 11.24 35.89 21.48
C ALA A 407 12.39 34.94 21.82
N LEU A 408 12.13 33.61 21.83
CA LEU A 408 13.15 32.59 22.05
C LEU A 408 14.24 32.63 20.98
N GLY A 409 13.84 32.78 19.71
CA GLY A 409 14.76 32.96 18.59
C GLY A 409 15.62 34.21 18.72
N GLY A 410 15.02 35.35 19.06
CA GLY A 410 15.74 36.59 19.31
C GLY A 410 16.71 36.50 20.49
N SER A 411 16.36 35.77 21.55
CA SER A 411 17.26 35.52 22.69
C SER A 411 18.43 34.59 22.34
N LEU A 412 18.22 33.60 21.46
CA LEU A 412 19.29 32.72 20.96
C LEU A 412 20.26 33.48 20.05
N ASP A 413 19.73 34.33 19.17
CA ASP A 413 20.53 35.20 18.29
C ASP A 413 21.33 36.23 19.12
N ALA A 414 20.73 36.81 20.16
CA ALA A 414 21.41 37.74 21.08
C ALA A 414 22.47 37.07 21.96
N ALA A 415 22.31 35.78 22.25
CA ALA A 415 23.31 34.97 22.97
C ALA A 415 24.45 34.48 22.05
N GLY A 416 24.41 34.80 20.74
CA GLY A 416 25.42 34.35 19.77
C GLY A 416 25.38 32.84 19.51
N ILE A 417 24.26 32.18 19.81
CA ILE A 417 24.09 30.73 19.63
C ILE A 417 23.62 30.48 18.20
N ASP A 418 24.49 29.87 17.41
CA ASP A 418 24.20 29.48 16.03
C ASP A 418 23.13 28.38 15.99
N ARG A 419 21.95 28.77 15.51
CA ARG A 419 20.73 27.96 15.50
C ARG A 419 20.83 26.78 14.53
N ASP A 420 21.70 26.90 13.52
CA ASP A 420 21.97 25.85 12.54
C ASP A 420 23.04 24.85 13.03
N LYS A 421 23.75 25.20 14.12
CA LYS A 421 24.75 24.34 14.79
C LYS A 421 24.30 23.79 16.15
N MET A 422 23.11 24.16 16.62
CA MET A 422 22.52 23.57 17.83
C MET A 422 22.24 22.08 17.60
N GLN A 423 23.20 21.25 17.99
CA GLN A 423 23.01 19.82 18.17
C GLN A 423 22.52 19.56 19.59
N ALA A 424 21.64 18.57 19.76
CA ALA A 424 21.33 18.04 21.07
C ALA A 424 22.54 17.26 21.58
N ASP A 425 23.59 17.97 21.99
CA ASP A 425 24.73 17.38 22.66
C ASP A 425 24.41 17.12 24.14
N ASN A 426 25.28 16.36 24.79
CA ASN A 426 25.13 16.03 26.20
C ASN A 426 25.18 17.25 27.13
N GLU A 427 25.61 18.43 26.66
CA GLU A 427 25.58 19.67 27.44
C GLU A 427 24.19 20.29 27.48
N VAL A 428 23.44 20.30 26.36
CA VAL A 428 22.04 20.73 26.34
C VAL A 428 21.15 19.82 27.20
N ALA A 429 21.40 18.51 27.20
CA ALA A 429 20.70 17.56 28.09
C ALA A 429 21.05 17.76 29.58
N LYS A 430 22.26 18.25 29.88
CA LYS A 430 22.69 18.64 31.23
C LYS A 430 22.08 19.96 31.67
N ASP A 431 21.93 20.93 30.77
CA ASP A 431 21.36 22.25 31.06
C ASP A 431 19.83 22.19 31.24
N LEU A 432 19.14 21.27 30.52
CA LEU A 432 17.75 20.90 30.79
C LEU A 432 17.53 20.31 32.20
N MET A 433 18.57 19.76 32.82
CA MET A 433 18.56 19.24 34.20
C MET A 433 19.31 20.12 35.21
N GLY A 434 19.85 21.27 34.78
CA GLY A 434 20.62 22.22 35.56
C GLY A 434 19.84 23.47 35.98
N LYS A 435 20.49 24.37 36.74
CA LYS A 435 19.89 25.60 37.30
C LYS A 435 19.98 26.83 36.38
N THR A 436 20.12 26.65 35.07
CA THR A 436 20.21 27.76 34.11
C THR A 436 19.27 27.50 32.94
N LEU A 437 18.57 28.56 32.51
CA LEU A 437 17.45 28.61 31.54
C LEU A 437 16.18 27.83 31.89
N SER A 438 16.26 26.55 32.30
CA SER A 438 15.08 25.76 32.72
C SER A 438 14.39 26.36 33.96
N GLY A 439 15.18 27.00 34.84
CA GLY A 439 14.70 27.67 36.06
C GLY A 439 13.69 28.80 35.83
N MET A 440 13.77 29.53 34.71
CA MET A 440 12.82 30.60 34.38
C MET A 440 11.50 30.07 33.82
N MET A 441 11.46 28.83 33.34
CA MET A 441 10.26 28.20 32.78
C MET A 441 9.51 27.34 33.83
N THR A 442 10.19 26.89 34.89
CA THR A 442 9.58 26.14 36.00
C THR A 442 8.61 26.94 36.86
N ASP A 443 8.70 28.26 36.91
CA ASP A 443 7.77 29.08 37.72
C ASP A 443 6.39 29.26 37.06
N ILE A 444 6.23 28.84 35.79
CA ILE A 444 4.99 29.03 35.02
C ILE A 444 4.23 27.71 34.78
N VAL A 445 4.87 26.54 34.90
CA VAL A 445 4.21 25.24 34.69
C VAL A 445 4.50 24.31 35.87
N GLN A 446 3.53 24.20 36.79
CA GLN A 446 3.55 23.19 37.83
C GLN A 446 3.22 21.83 37.22
N GLU A 447 4.24 21.10 36.78
CA GLU A 447 4.39 19.63 36.91
C GLU A 447 5.61 19.16 36.09
N LYS A 448 6.57 18.51 36.75
CA LYS A 448 7.68 17.82 36.07
C LYS A 448 7.14 16.58 35.35
N PRO A 449 7.43 16.35 34.05
CA PRO A 449 7.05 15.10 33.41
C PRO A 449 7.83 13.93 34.04
N LYS A 450 7.15 12.82 34.29
CA LYS A 450 7.80 11.56 34.71
C LYS A 450 8.60 10.98 33.54
N VAL A 451 9.86 10.62 33.80
CA VAL A 451 10.73 9.89 32.85
C VAL A 451 10.10 8.53 32.54
N SER A 452 9.98 8.19 31.26
CA SER A 452 9.37 6.92 30.83
C SER A 452 10.31 5.73 31.06
N SER A 453 9.74 4.53 31.26
CA SER A 453 10.52 3.29 31.39
C SER A 453 11.33 2.94 30.13
N GLY A 454 10.86 3.38 28.95
CA GLY A 454 11.59 3.24 27.69
C GLY A 454 12.86 4.08 27.63
N THR A 455 12.82 5.29 28.20
CA THR A 455 13.98 6.19 28.30
C THR A 455 15.05 5.62 29.25
N GLN A 456 14.64 5.00 30.35
CA GLN A 456 15.59 4.34 31.28
C GLN A 456 16.25 3.12 30.64
N ALA A 457 15.48 2.26 29.94
CA ALA A 457 16.01 1.09 29.25
C ALA A 457 16.97 1.43 28.08
N TYR A 458 16.86 2.63 27.52
CA TYR A 458 17.77 3.16 26.51
C TYR A 458 19.12 3.60 27.13
N LEU A 459 19.06 4.34 28.24
CA LEU A 459 20.25 4.74 29.00
C LEU A 459 21.04 3.54 29.51
N ASP A 460 20.34 2.49 29.97
CA ASP A 460 20.98 1.26 30.45
C ASP A 460 21.71 0.51 29.31
N ARG A 461 21.20 0.53 28.07
CA ARG A 461 21.86 -0.09 26.90
C ARG A 461 23.09 0.67 26.44
N MET A 462 23.11 2.00 26.57
CA MET A 462 24.29 2.82 26.24
C MET A 462 25.50 2.47 27.12
N SER A 463 25.26 2.00 28.34
CA SER A 463 26.30 1.65 29.31
C SER A 463 26.91 0.25 29.13
N GLN A 464 26.38 -0.58 28.22
CA GLN A 464 26.85 -1.96 28.04
C GLN A 464 28.03 -2.06 27.05
N ASN A 465 28.96 -2.97 27.36
CA ASN A 465 30.04 -3.34 26.44
C ASN A 465 29.52 -4.31 25.38
N TYR A 466 30.00 -4.14 24.14
CA TYR A 466 29.65 -4.99 23.01
C TYR A 466 30.89 -5.68 22.47
N PHE A 467 30.75 -6.94 22.09
CA PHE A 467 31.84 -7.76 21.60
C PHE A 467 31.46 -8.42 20.29
N VAL A 468 32.32 -8.34 19.27
CA VAL A 468 32.08 -8.95 17.95
C VAL A 468 33.02 -10.13 17.76
N CYS A 469 32.45 -11.29 17.41
CA CYS A 469 33.20 -12.48 17.06
C CYS A 469 33.87 -12.34 15.70
N ASP A 470 35.21 -12.38 15.68
CA ASP A 470 36.07 -12.25 14.50
C ASP A 470 35.78 -13.29 13.39
N GLY A 471 35.28 -14.47 13.77
CA GLY A 471 35.00 -15.54 12.79
C GLY A 471 33.65 -15.47 12.07
N CYS A 472 32.59 -14.93 12.69
CA CYS A 472 31.23 -15.03 12.16
C CYS A 472 30.36 -13.78 12.37
N GLY A 473 30.92 -12.72 12.94
CA GLY A 473 30.21 -11.46 13.17
C GLY A 473 29.15 -11.50 14.29
N TYR A 474 29.09 -12.55 15.11
CA TYR A 474 28.15 -12.62 16.23
C TYR A 474 28.46 -11.58 17.30
N ILE A 475 27.43 -10.89 17.79
CA ILE A 475 27.56 -9.79 18.77
C ILE A 475 27.13 -10.27 20.17
N GLY A 476 28.07 -10.30 21.10
CA GLY A 476 27.83 -10.47 22.54
C GLY A 476 27.59 -9.13 23.24
N LYS A 477 26.77 -9.13 24.30
CA LYS A 477 26.42 -7.95 25.10
C LYS A 477 26.80 -8.16 26.56
N GLY A 478 27.26 -7.10 27.23
CA GLY A 478 27.56 -7.13 28.67
C GLY A 478 29.00 -7.55 28.92
N ASP A 479 29.20 -8.64 29.66
CA ASP A 479 30.54 -9.16 29.98
C ASP A 479 31.17 -9.93 28.81
N THR A 480 32.49 -10.10 28.83
CA THR A 480 33.27 -10.75 27.77
C THR A 480 32.75 -12.17 27.47
N PRO A 481 32.24 -12.45 26.25
CA PRO A 481 31.66 -13.74 25.93
C PRO A 481 32.70 -14.86 26.00
N VAL A 482 32.39 -15.97 26.69
CA VAL A 482 33.32 -17.11 26.87
C VAL A 482 33.38 -18.01 25.63
N LYS A 483 32.30 -18.08 24.85
CA LYS A 483 32.20 -18.89 23.63
C LYS A 483 31.16 -18.31 22.67
N CYS A 484 31.47 -18.33 21.37
CA CYS A 484 30.55 -17.91 20.33
C CYS A 484 29.46 -18.98 20.10
N PRO A 485 28.17 -18.64 20.22
CA PRO A 485 27.07 -19.59 20.01
C PRO A 485 26.84 -19.94 18.52
N VAL A 486 27.43 -19.17 17.60
CA VAL A 486 27.26 -19.38 16.15
C VAL A 486 28.38 -20.24 15.57
N CYS A 487 29.64 -19.93 15.84
CA CYS A 487 30.79 -20.68 15.27
C CYS A 487 31.60 -21.48 16.29
N GLY A 488 31.22 -21.45 17.57
CA GLY A 488 31.92 -22.20 18.63
C GLY A 488 33.28 -21.65 19.03
N ALA A 489 33.72 -20.54 18.45
CA ALA A 489 34.98 -19.87 18.77
C ALA A 489 35.09 -19.51 20.26
N ALA A 490 36.29 -19.64 20.82
CA ALA A 490 36.58 -19.26 22.21
C ALA A 490 36.51 -17.74 22.40
N GLY A 491 36.36 -17.31 23.66
CA GLY A 491 36.14 -15.92 24.04
C GLY A 491 37.26 -14.94 23.66
N ASP A 492 38.47 -15.45 23.43
CA ASP A 492 39.63 -14.70 22.92
C ASP A 492 39.46 -14.19 21.49
N ARG A 493 38.52 -14.77 20.72
CA ARG A 493 38.18 -14.33 19.36
C ARG A 493 37.10 -13.26 19.31
N PHE A 494 36.63 -12.78 20.46
CA PHE A 494 35.74 -11.64 20.55
C PHE A 494 36.56 -10.35 20.70
N LYS A 495 36.43 -9.46 19.71
CA LYS A 495 36.99 -8.11 19.79
C LYS A 495 35.95 -7.20 20.43
N GLN A 496 36.32 -6.48 21.47
CA GLN A 496 35.45 -5.45 22.05
C GLN A 496 35.26 -4.34 21.01
N VAL A 497 34.02 -3.92 20.81
CA VAL A 497 33.71 -2.76 19.97
C VAL A 497 34.18 -1.53 20.72
N ASP A 498 35.38 -1.07 20.37
CA ASP A 498 35.95 0.14 20.95
C ASP A 498 35.27 1.37 20.32
N LYS A 499 34.46 2.05 21.13
CA LYS A 499 33.70 3.24 20.71
C LYS A 499 34.63 4.37 20.28
N SER A 500 35.88 4.41 20.76
CA SER A 500 36.83 5.47 20.37
C SER A 500 37.33 5.36 18.92
N ILE A 501 37.27 4.16 18.30
CA ILE A 501 37.64 3.97 16.89
C ILE A 501 36.63 4.68 15.98
N PHE A 502 35.35 4.60 16.31
CA PHE A 502 34.28 5.27 15.56
C PHE A 502 34.31 6.78 15.76
N GLU A 503 34.63 7.26 16.97
CA GLU A 503 34.85 8.69 17.22
C GLU A 503 36.07 9.24 16.45
N ALA A 504 37.12 8.44 16.30
CA ALA A 504 38.31 8.80 15.53
C ALA A 504 38.03 8.82 14.01
N ALA A 505 37.30 7.83 13.50
CA ALA A 505 36.83 7.81 12.10
C ALA A 505 35.88 8.98 11.82
N ALA A 506 34.98 9.30 12.75
CA ALA A 506 34.06 10.41 12.60
C ALA A 506 34.76 11.78 12.57
N LYS A 507 35.89 11.93 13.27
CA LYS A 507 36.76 13.13 13.15
C LYS A 507 37.48 13.23 11.81
N ALA A 508 37.73 12.10 11.14
CA ALA A 508 38.41 12.06 9.84
C ALA A 508 37.43 12.31 8.67
N GLU A 509 36.17 11.88 8.81
CA GLU A 509 35.10 11.94 7.79
C GLU A 509 34.26 13.24 7.78
N GLY A 510 34.72 14.29 8.48
CA GLY A 510 34.15 15.64 8.43
C GLY A 510 33.16 16.01 9.54
N GLU A 511 32.33 17.03 9.29
CA GLU A 511 31.33 17.52 10.26
C GLU A 511 30.23 16.47 10.52
N LEU A 512 29.81 16.36 11.78
CA LEU A 512 28.72 15.48 12.21
C LEU A 512 27.38 16.15 11.95
N GLU A 513 26.46 15.48 11.27
CA GLU A 513 25.08 15.94 11.11
C GLU A 513 24.14 15.03 11.91
N THR A 514 23.41 15.62 12.86
CA THR A 514 22.43 14.88 13.66
C THR A 514 21.11 14.80 12.90
N ASP A 515 20.67 13.59 12.59
CA ASP A 515 19.35 13.30 12.04
C ASP A 515 18.52 12.53 13.08
N VAL A 516 17.21 12.79 13.09
CA VAL A 516 16.27 12.01 13.88
C VAL A 516 15.91 10.75 13.10
N ALA A 517 16.17 9.59 13.69
CA ALA A 517 15.77 8.30 13.11
C ALA A 517 14.24 8.15 13.15
N TYR A 518 13.71 7.15 12.44
CA TYR A 518 12.26 6.86 12.32
C TYR A 518 11.50 6.66 13.67
N ASP A 519 12.21 6.49 14.79
CA ASP A 519 11.66 6.27 16.13
C ASP A 519 12.01 7.40 17.12
N ASP A 520 12.23 8.61 16.63
CA ASP A 520 12.50 9.82 17.44
C ASP A 520 13.80 9.78 18.26
N VAL A 521 14.72 8.85 17.94
CA VAL A 521 16.05 8.76 18.57
C VAL A 521 17.09 9.49 17.71
N PRO A 522 17.85 10.45 18.25
CA PRO A 522 18.87 11.18 17.50
C PRO A 522 20.04 10.27 17.15
N MET A 523 20.45 10.28 15.88
CA MET A 523 21.62 9.57 15.36
C MET A 523 22.51 10.57 14.61
N GLN A 524 23.82 10.51 14.82
CA GLN A 524 24.79 11.34 14.12
C GLN A 524 25.32 10.61 12.88
N TRP A 525 25.34 11.29 11.75
CA TRP A 525 25.95 10.82 10.52
C TRP A 525 27.19 11.67 10.22
N THR A 526 28.28 11.05 9.77
CA THR A 526 29.38 11.82 9.18
C THR A 526 28.93 12.40 7.84
N LYS A 527 29.48 13.56 7.48
CA LYS A 527 29.19 14.21 6.19
C LYS A 527 29.38 13.24 5.03
N ASP A 528 30.49 12.50 5.03
CA ASP A 528 30.82 11.54 3.98
C ASP A 528 29.80 10.39 3.90
N ALA A 529 29.33 9.85 5.04
CA ALA A 529 28.30 8.81 5.07
C ALA A 529 26.95 9.32 4.54
N LYS A 530 26.60 10.57 4.88
CA LYS A 530 25.37 11.22 4.47
C LYS A 530 25.38 11.63 3.00
N GLU A 531 26.53 11.97 2.47
CA GLU A 531 26.73 12.26 1.06
C GLU A 531 26.68 10.97 0.25
N ALA A 532 27.35 9.91 0.70
CA ALA A 532 27.36 8.60 0.05
C ALA A 532 25.96 7.98 -0.08
N ILE A 533 25.04 8.19 0.87
CA ILE A 533 23.67 7.66 0.75
C ILE A 533 22.92 8.23 -0.46
N ARG A 534 23.33 9.41 -0.96
CA ARG A 534 22.73 10.04 -2.14
C ARG A 534 23.09 9.32 -3.45
N ALA A 535 24.07 8.41 -3.43
CA ALA A 535 24.36 7.53 -4.56
C ALA A 535 23.18 6.60 -4.90
N VAL A 536 22.29 6.33 -3.94
CA VAL A 536 21.07 5.55 -4.17
C VAL A 536 20.06 6.40 -4.98
N PRO A 537 19.69 6.02 -6.22
CA PRO A 537 18.92 6.86 -7.12
C PRO A 537 17.47 7.07 -6.66
N ALA A 538 16.80 6.00 -6.22
CA ALA A 538 15.41 6.09 -5.80
C ALA A 538 15.29 6.60 -4.35
N GLY A 539 14.46 7.62 -4.13
CA GLY A 539 14.25 8.22 -2.81
C GLY A 539 13.76 7.23 -1.74
N PHE A 540 13.01 6.19 -2.14
CA PHE A 540 12.57 5.13 -1.22
C PHE A 540 13.74 4.18 -0.86
N GLN A 541 14.54 3.72 -1.85
CA GLN A 541 15.70 2.86 -1.61
C GLN A 541 16.70 3.57 -0.69
N ARG A 542 16.92 4.87 -0.91
CA ARG A 542 17.77 5.72 -0.07
C ARG A 542 17.31 5.75 1.39
N ARG A 543 16.01 5.93 1.63
CA ARG A 543 15.42 5.94 2.98
C ARG A 543 15.42 4.56 3.62
N ARG A 544 15.21 3.49 2.85
CA ARG A 544 15.29 2.10 3.32
C ARG A 544 16.71 1.74 3.75
N ALA A 545 17.71 2.11 2.95
CA ALA A 545 19.12 1.97 3.31
C ALA A 545 19.44 2.74 4.59
N LYS A 546 19.00 4.01 4.69
CA LYS A 546 19.16 4.85 5.90
C LYS A 546 18.62 4.16 7.15
N ALA A 547 17.37 3.70 7.10
CA ALA A 547 16.71 3.04 8.22
C ALA A 547 17.37 1.71 8.61
N LYS A 548 17.86 0.93 7.61
CA LYS A 548 18.62 -0.31 7.85
C LYS A 548 19.93 -0.02 8.57
N ILE A 549 20.66 1.02 8.16
CA ILE A 549 21.92 1.46 8.76
C ILE A 549 21.69 1.92 10.21
N GLU A 550 20.72 2.81 10.44
CA GLU A 550 20.38 3.34 11.77
C GLU A 550 19.93 2.25 12.74
N LYS A 551 19.06 1.34 12.28
CA LYS A 551 18.56 0.22 13.11
C LYS A 551 19.68 -0.74 13.50
N THR A 552 20.63 -0.98 12.60
CA THR A 552 21.73 -1.91 12.86
C THR A 552 22.78 -1.26 13.77
N ALA A 553 23.08 0.03 13.56
CA ALA A 553 23.94 0.82 14.44
C ALA A 553 23.39 0.87 15.88
N ARG A 554 22.07 1.04 16.02
CA ARG A 554 21.40 1.01 17.34
C ARG A 554 21.52 -0.33 18.05
N LYS A 555 21.39 -1.45 17.32
CA LYS A 555 21.58 -2.79 17.93
C LYS A 555 22.98 -2.97 18.51
N LEU A 556 23.95 -2.25 17.96
CA LEU A 556 25.35 -2.21 18.38
C LEU A 556 25.65 -1.12 19.41
N GLY A 557 24.66 -0.34 19.84
CA GLY A 557 24.85 0.77 20.79
C GLY A 557 25.66 1.95 20.22
N MET A 558 25.74 2.05 18.89
CA MET A 558 26.42 3.15 18.20
C MET A 558 25.48 4.34 18.04
N THR A 559 25.99 5.54 18.30
CA THR A 559 25.28 6.82 18.11
C THR A 559 25.73 7.57 16.86
N THR A 560 26.88 7.20 16.31
CA THR A 560 27.52 7.86 15.17
C THR A 560 27.73 6.86 14.05
N ILE A 561 27.27 7.21 12.85
CA ILE A 561 27.32 6.40 11.63
C ILE A 561 28.39 6.98 10.73
N THR A 562 29.44 6.18 10.50
CA THR A 562 30.56 6.51 9.61
C THR A 562 30.35 5.95 8.21
N LEU A 563 31.09 6.47 7.22
CA LEU A 563 31.04 6.02 5.84
C LEU A 563 31.48 4.57 5.74
N GLU A 564 32.57 4.20 6.45
CA GLU A 564 33.08 2.83 6.48
C GLU A 564 32.00 1.82 6.91
N TYR A 565 31.18 2.18 7.88
CA TYR A 565 30.08 1.33 8.36
C TYR A 565 28.87 1.33 7.42
N ALA A 566 28.53 2.47 6.83
CA ALA A 566 27.35 2.65 5.99
C ALA A 566 27.54 2.13 4.55
N ALA A 567 28.75 2.21 4.00
CA ALA A 567 29.05 1.95 2.59
C ALA A 567 28.57 0.59 2.06
N PRO A 568 28.73 -0.55 2.77
CA PRO A 568 28.24 -1.84 2.28
C PRO A 568 26.72 -1.88 2.11
N MET A 569 25.97 -1.26 3.03
CA MET A 569 24.50 -1.21 2.98
C MET A 569 23.99 -0.21 1.94
N ILE A 570 24.77 0.84 1.65
CA ILE A 570 24.47 1.81 0.59
C ILE A 570 24.68 1.18 -0.79
N LYS A 571 25.79 0.45 -1.00
CA LYS A 571 26.07 -0.28 -2.26
C LYS A 571 24.96 -1.30 -2.57
N GLU A 572 24.58 -2.12 -1.59
CA GLU A 572 23.47 -3.09 -1.73
C GLU A 572 22.15 -2.44 -2.16
N ALA A 573 21.87 -1.23 -1.67
CA ALA A 573 20.65 -0.50 -2.02
C ALA A 573 20.73 0.24 -3.37
N ALA A 574 21.94 0.61 -3.81
CA ALA A 574 22.17 1.25 -5.10
C ALA A 574 22.12 0.24 -6.27
N ASP A 575 22.51 -1.02 -6.01
CA ASP A 575 22.53 -2.10 -7.00
C ASP A 575 21.17 -2.79 -7.20
N GLU A 576 20.13 -2.39 -6.45
CA GLU A 576 18.78 -2.97 -6.56
C GLU A 576 18.03 -2.40 -7.77
N ASP A 577 17.73 -3.24 -8.76
CA ASP A 577 17.03 -2.89 -10.00
C ASP A 577 15.65 -2.22 -9.76
N TYR A 578 15.58 -0.91 -9.98
CA TYR A 578 14.35 -0.12 -9.92
C TYR A 578 14.21 0.79 -11.14
N THR A 579 13.16 0.58 -11.95
CA THR A 579 12.82 1.46 -13.08
C THR A 579 11.51 2.21 -12.81
N PRO A 580 11.55 3.54 -12.58
CA PRO A 580 10.33 4.33 -12.43
C PRO A 580 9.62 4.48 -13.79
N ILE A 581 8.30 4.32 -13.79
CA ILE A 581 7.46 4.41 -15.01
C ILE A 581 7.35 5.85 -15.53
N PHE A 582 7.56 6.85 -14.66
CA PHE A 582 7.66 8.26 -15.03
C PHE A 582 8.96 8.86 -14.49
N ALA A 583 9.70 9.54 -15.35
CA ALA A 583 10.88 10.30 -14.94
C ALA A 583 10.44 11.50 -14.10
N ASN A 584 10.59 11.40 -12.77
CA ASN A 584 10.57 12.58 -11.93
C ASN A 584 11.79 13.43 -12.31
N LYS A 585 11.56 14.64 -12.85
CA LYS A 585 12.61 15.65 -13.01
C LYS A 585 13.20 15.93 -11.62
N GLY A 586 14.37 15.35 -11.34
CA GLY A 586 15.08 15.49 -10.06
C GLY A 586 15.75 14.23 -9.50
N THR A 587 15.72 13.08 -10.19
CA THR A 587 16.25 11.78 -9.67
C THR A 587 17.50 11.28 -10.39
N GLY A 588 18.38 12.20 -10.84
CA GLY A 588 19.71 11.81 -11.29
C GLY A 588 20.54 11.28 -10.12
N THR A 589 21.29 10.19 -10.34
CA THR A 589 22.40 9.78 -9.48
C THR A 589 23.35 10.95 -9.29
N ASP A 590 23.63 11.31 -8.04
CA ASP A 590 24.61 12.34 -7.71
C ASP A 590 26.03 11.78 -7.95
N ALA A 591 26.71 12.29 -8.97
CA ALA A 591 28.03 11.80 -9.39
C ALA A 591 29.10 12.01 -8.31
N GLU A 592 28.93 13.04 -7.46
CA GLU A 592 29.84 13.34 -6.36
C GLU A 592 29.64 12.33 -5.22
N ALA A 593 28.39 11.95 -4.93
CA ALA A 593 28.06 10.92 -3.95
C ALA A 593 28.59 9.53 -4.34
N ALA A 594 28.53 9.17 -5.63
CA ALA A 594 29.08 7.92 -6.13
C ALA A 594 30.62 7.86 -5.99
N ALA A 595 31.30 8.99 -6.19
CA ALA A 595 32.74 9.10 -5.99
C ALA A 595 33.14 9.00 -4.50
N THR A 596 32.34 9.56 -3.59
CA THR A 596 32.55 9.44 -2.13
C THR A 596 32.38 7.99 -1.67
N LEU A 597 31.37 7.28 -2.18
CA LEU A 597 31.17 5.85 -1.87
C LEU A 597 32.33 4.96 -2.36
N ALA A 598 32.96 5.30 -3.51
CA ALA A 598 34.08 4.55 -4.05
C ALA A 598 35.39 4.72 -3.25
N LYS A 599 35.57 5.82 -2.51
CA LYS A 599 36.78 6.06 -1.70
C LYS A 599 36.90 5.15 -0.48
N ALA A 600 35.78 4.58 0.00
CA ALA A 600 35.75 3.70 1.17
C ALA A 600 36.47 2.34 0.96
N ASP A 601 36.73 1.91 -0.28
CA ASP A 601 37.42 0.64 -0.57
C ASP A 601 38.96 0.70 -0.40
N ASN A 602 39.57 1.88 -0.31
CA ASN A 602 41.03 2.02 -0.31
C ASN A 602 41.70 1.82 1.07
N GLY A 603 40.97 1.39 2.10
CA GLY A 603 41.42 1.34 3.50
C GLY A 603 41.98 0.00 4.02
N HIS A 604 41.91 -1.11 3.27
CA HIS A 604 42.44 -2.41 3.74
C HIS A 604 43.22 -3.14 2.64
N GLY A 605 44.54 -2.94 2.62
CA GLY A 605 45.45 -3.69 1.76
C GLY A 605 45.90 -5.00 2.40
N ASN A 606 45.64 -6.13 1.74
CA ASN A 606 46.60 -7.22 1.65
C ASN A 606 46.47 -7.89 0.28
N GLY A 607 47.51 -7.75 -0.54
CA GLY A 607 47.44 -7.94 -1.98
C GLY A 607 47.66 -9.37 -2.48
N HIS A 608 46.91 -9.74 -3.52
CA HIS A 608 47.43 -10.33 -4.76
C HIS A 608 46.28 -10.39 -5.80
N GLY A 609 46.44 -9.76 -6.96
CA GLY A 609 45.48 -9.89 -8.08
C GLY A 609 45.34 -8.63 -8.92
N THR A 610 46.26 -8.49 -9.90
CA THR A 610 46.19 -7.70 -11.15
C THR A 610 45.10 -6.62 -11.31
N SER A 611 45.56 -5.38 -11.46
CA SER A 611 44.76 -4.25 -11.92
C SER A 611 44.29 -4.47 -13.37
N GLU A 612 42.99 -4.73 -13.55
CA GLU A 612 42.31 -4.39 -14.80
C GLU A 612 41.48 -3.12 -14.55
N ALA A 613 41.92 -2.04 -15.18
CA ALA A 613 41.18 -0.80 -15.26
C ALA A 613 39.87 -1.07 -16.01
N ALA A 614 38.73 -0.88 -15.33
CA ALA A 614 37.43 -0.81 -15.98
C ALA A 614 37.37 0.49 -16.79
N THR A 615 37.85 0.41 -18.02
CA THR A 615 37.57 1.37 -19.08
C THR A 615 36.06 1.46 -19.29
N MET A 616 35.56 2.68 -19.34
CA MET A 616 34.24 3.01 -19.85
C MET A 616 34.03 2.29 -21.18
N ASN A 617 32.94 1.54 -21.29
CA ASN A 617 32.52 0.89 -22.54
C ASN A 617 32.05 1.99 -23.51
N GLU A 618 33.01 2.67 -24.16
CA GLU A 618 32.76 3.27 -25.47
C GLU A 618 32.47 2.09 -26.41
N THR A 619 31.22 1.95 -26.81
CA THR A 619 30.86 1.15 -27.98
C THR A 619 31.57 1.75 -29.19
N THR A 620 32.76 1.27 -29.52
CA THR A 620 33.45 1.58 -30.77
C THR A 620 32.63 1.01 -31.92
N SER A 621 31.83 1.89 -32.53
CA SER A 621 31.14 1.62 -33.78
C SER A 621 32.17 1.32 -34.88
N PRO A 622 31.97 0.30 -35.74
CA PRO A 622 32.90 -0.04 -36.83
C PRO A 622 32.93 0.99 -37.96
N TYR A 623 32.22 2.11 -37.82
CA TYR A 623 32.07 3.15 -38.83
C TYR A 623 32.88 4.40 -38.52
N THR A 624 33.58 4.93 -39.52
CA THR A 624 34.31 6.21 -39.40
C THR A 624 33.39 7.35 -39.79
N TRP A 625 33.13 8.31 -38.89
CA TRP A 625 32.23 9.43 -39.15
C TRP A 625 32.98 10.67 -39.63
N THR A 626 32.46 11.35 -40.65
CA THR A 626 32.99 12.67 -41.02
C THR A 626 32.49 13.74 -40.05
N PRO A 627 33.24 14.85 -39.85
CA PRO A 627 32.82 15.95 -38.97
C PRO A 627 31.44 16.53 -39.35
N ASP A 628 31.11 16.52 -40.64
CA ASP A 628 29.84 16.99 -41.18
C ASP A 628 28.68 16.00 -40.88
N ALA A 629 28.94 14.69 -40.81
CA ALA A 629 27.97 13.69 -40.36
C ALA A 629 27.74 13.75 -38.84
N GLN A 630 28.81 13.97 -38.06
CA GLN A 630 28.74 14.17 -36.61
C GLN A 630 27.86 15.37 -36.24
N THR A 631 28.08 16.50 -36.92
CA THR A 631 27.32 17.74 -36.70
C THR A 631 25.83 17.55 -36.99
N ARG A 632 25.47 16.72 -37.98
CA ARG A 632 24.07 16.39 -38.29
C ARG A 632 23.43 15.53 -37.21
N LEU A 633 24.15 14.54 -36.69
CA LEU A 633 23.68 13.69 -35.60
C LEU A 633 23.44 14.50 -34.31
N GLU A 634 24.31 15.47 -34.03
CA GLU A 634 24.21 16.33 -32.84
C GLU A 634 23.00 17.27 -32.85
N ARG A 635 22.38 17.53 -34.01
CA ARG A 635 21.10 18.27 -34.10
C ARG A 635 19.93 17.49 -33.50
N ALA A 636 20.02 16.16 -33.36
CA ALA A 636 19.05 15.38 -32.62
C ALA A 636 19.21 15.60 -31.10
N PRO A 637 18.10 15.74 -30.33
CA PRO A 637 18.16 15.91 -28.87
C PRO A 637 18.98 14.81 -28.20
N ALA A 638 19.83 15.19 -27.24
CA ALA A 638 20.68 14.25 -26.51
C ALA A 638 19.86 13.21 -25.73
N GLY A 639 20.43 12.00 -25.57
CA GLY A 639 19.76 10.84 -25.01
C GLY A 639 19.13 9.96 -26.10
N PHE A 640 18.04 9.28 -25.74
CA PHE A 640 17.41 8.21 -26.54
C PHE A 640 17.18 8.54 -28.03
N MET A 641 16.81 9.79 -28.35
CA MET A 641 16.54 10.23 -29.73
C MET A 641 17.80 10.31 -30.60
N ARG A 642 18.95 10.65 -30.02
CA ARG A 642 20.23 10.69 -30.72
C ARG A 642 20.80 9.29 -30.92
N ASP A 643 20.64 8.42 -29.94
CA ASP A 643 21.12 7.04 -30.02
C ASP A 643 20.34 6.22 -31.06
N CYS A 644 19.02 6.38 -31.11
CA CYS A 644 18.18 5.78 -32.16
C CYS A 644 18.55 6.30 -33.55
N THR A 645 18.74 7.63 -33.70
CA THR A 645 19.16 8.24 -34.97
C THR A 645 20.52 7.71 -35.41
N ARG A 646 21.48 7.55 -34.49
CA ARG A 646 22.81 6.96 -34.78
C ARG A 646 22.67 5.53 -35.31
N ALA A 647 21.92 4.67 -34.62
CA ALA A 647 21.74 3.27 -35.00
C ALA A 647 21.09 3.12 -36.39
N LEU A 648 20.16 4.01 -36.75
CA LEU A 648 19.51 4.02 -38.06
C LEU A 648 20.46 4.46 -39.19
N ILE A 649 21.30 5.46 -38.94
CA ILE A 649 22.34 5.89 -39.89
C ILE A 649 23.36 4.77 -40.12
N GLU A 650 23.79 4.08 -39.06
CA GLU A 650 24.72 2.95 -39.16
C GLU A 650 24.11 1.76 -39.91
N LYS A 651 22.83 1.44 -39.68
CA LYS A 651 22.08 0.42 -40.43
C LYS A 651 21.93 0.79 -41.91
N HIS A 652 21.77 2.08 -42.21
CA HIS A 652 21.73 2.57 -43.59
C HIS A 652 23.11 2.48 -44.26
N ALA A 653 24.17 2.87 -43.57
CA ALA A 653 25.55 2.71 -44.02
C ALA A 653 25.90 1.22 -44.27
N GLN A 654 25.42 0.32 -43.41
CA GLN A 654 25.56 -1.13 -43.59
C GLN A 654 24.88 -1.63 -44.87
N LYS A 655 23.66 -1.17 -45.18
CA LYS A 655 22.95 -1.52 -46.42
C LYS A 655 23.69 -1.05 -47.68
N LEU A 656 24.38 0.09 -47.60
CA LEU A 656 25.18 0.63 -48.69
C LEU A 656 26.59 0.03 -48.76
N GLY A 657 26.97 -0.83 -47.79
CA GLY A 657 28.33 -1.38 -47.68
C GLY A 657 29.41 -0.33 -47.39
N ALA A 658 29.02 0.83 -46.86
CA ALA A 658 29.93 1.94 -46.60
C ALA A 658 30.52 1.83 -45.19
N THR A 659 31.86 1.89 -45.08
CA THR A 659 32.59 1.89 -43.80
C THR A 659 32.83 3.30 -43.25
N THR A 660 32.65 4.33 -44.10
CA THR A 660 32.76 5.74 -43.73
C THR A 660 31.41 6.42 -43.89
N ILE A 661 30.87 7.00 -42.81
CA ILE A 661 29.60 7.72 -42.81
C ILE A 661 29.86 9.18 -43.19
N THR A 662 29.49 9.52 -44.42
CA THR A 662 29.55 10.88 -44.95
C THR A 662 28.29 11.67 -44.58
N GLY A 663 28.32 13.00 -44.79
CA GLY A 663 27.17 13.85 -44.54
C GLY A 663 25.92 13.47 -45.34
N GLU A 664 26.10 12.91 -46.54
CA GLU A 664 25.01 12.41 -47.40
C GLU A 664 24.39 11.13 -46.84
N ILE A 665 25.21 10.15 -46.44
CA ILE A 665 24.74 8.89 -45.83
C ILE A 665 23.99 9.16 -44.51
N ALA A 666 24.47 10.13 -43.73
CA ALA A 666 23.79 10.57 -42.51
C ALA A 666 22.44 11.25 -42.82
N ASN A 667 22.36 12.06 -43.86
CA ASN A 667 21.13 12.75 -44.24
C ASN A 667 20.04 11.76 -44.73
N ASP A 668 20.42 10.82 -45.59
CA ASP A 668 19.51 9.79 -46.12
C ASP A 668 19.05 8.84 -45.01
N GLY A 669 19.92 8.51 -44.06
CA GLY A 669 19.57 7.74 -42.86
C GLY A 669 18.58 8.46 -41.94
N ILE A 670 18.74 9.78 -41.76
CA ILE A 670 17.82 10.63 -40.97
C ILE A 670 16.46 10.78 -41.67
N GLU A 671 16.45 10.88 -42.99
CA GLU A 671 15.21 11.01 -43.77
C GLU A 671 14.39 9.72 -43.73
N GLN A 672 15.05 8.55 -43.80
CA GLN A 672 14.40 7.26 -43.52
C GLN A 672 13.90 7.18 -42.07
N ALA A 673 14.65 7.68 -41.09
CA ALA A 673 14.26 7.68 -39.69
C ALA A 673 12.97 8.49 -39.42
N LYS A 674 12.77 9.60 -40.13
CA LYS A 674 11.54 10.40 -40.04
C LYS A 674 10.31 9.62 -40.51
N GLY A 675 10.41 8.90 -41.63
CA GLY A 675 9.33 8.03 -42.12
C GLY A 675 8.96 6.92 -41.13
N PHE A 676 9.97 6.25 -40.56
CA PHE A 676 9.77 5.22 -39.53
C PHE A 676 9.17 5.77 -38.23
N MET A 677 9.56 6.97 -37.80
CA MET A 677 9.00 7.63 -36.61
C MET A 677 7.55 8.08 -36.82
N GLU A 678 7.20 8.53 -38.01
CA GLU A 678 5.82 8.92 -38.34
C GLU A 678 4.87 7.70 -38.31
N GLU A 679 5.34 6.54 -38.76
CA GLU A 679 4.61 5.28 -38.71
C GLU A 679 4.51 4.69 -37.29
N ALA A 680 5.58 4.82 -36.49
CA ALA A 680 5.60 4.40 -35.09
C ALA A 680 4.68 5.26 -34.20
N MET A 681 4.53 6.56 -34.47
CA MET A 681 3.59 7.43 -33.76
C MET A 681 2.12 7.12 -34.10
N LYS A 682 1.82 6.59 -35.29
CA LYS A 682 0.45 6.19 -35.67
C LYS A 682 0.01 4.86 -35.06
N THR A 683 0.94 3.95 -34.76
CA THR A 683 0.64 2.58 -34.32
C THR A 683 0.85 2.34 -32.84
N GLY A 684 1.51 3.26 -32.12
CA GLY A 684 1.66 3.22 -30.66
C GLY A 684 2.59 2.11 -30.13
N ASN A 685 3.25 1.35 -31.00
CA ASN A 685 3.96 0.13 -30.63
C ASN A 685 5.50 0.29 -30.63
N LEU A 686 5.97 1.30 -29.89
CA LEU A 686 7.37 1.76 -29.91
C LEU A 686 8.37 0.68 -29.47
N LYS A 687 8.01 -0.18 -28.49
CA LYS A 687 8.90 -1.18 -27.88
C LYS A 687 9.26 -2.34 -28.81
N GLU A 688 8.30 -2.90 -29.55
CA GLU A 688 8.54 -4.03 -30.46
C GLU A 688 9.42 -3.62 -31.66
N ILE A 689 9.26 -2.37 -32.11
CA ILE A 689 10.03 -1.83 -33.23
C ILE A 689 11.49 -1.54 -32.81
N ILE A 690 11.72 -1.06 -31.57
CA ILE A 690 13.07 -0.86 -31.01
C ILE A 690 13.84 -2.20 -30.93
N ALA A 691 13.18 -3.29 -30.55
CA ALA A 691 13.79 -4.61 -30.50
C ALA A 691 14.23 -5.11 -31.90
N SER A 692 13.48 -4.77 -32.95
CA SER A 692 13.83 -5.07 -34.34
C SER A 692 14.96 -4.21 -34.91
N LEU A 693 15.20 -3.03 -34.32
CA LEU A 693 16.18 -2.04 -34.78
C LEU A 693 17.53 -2.18 -34.08
N THR A 694 17.55 -2.55 -32.80
CA THR A 694 18.76 -2.61 -31.95
C THR A 694 19.40 -4.00 -31.89
N GLY A 695 18.82 -5.01 -32.57
CA GLY A 695 19.43 -6.34 -32.68
C GLY A 695 19.50 -7.14 -31.37
N SER A 696 18.80 -6.71 -30.32
CA SER A 696 18.74 -7.43 -29.04
C SER A 696 17.67 -8.54 -29.07
N ALA A 697 17.83 -9.49 -29.98
CA ALA A 697 17.16 -10.78 -29.86
C ALA A 697 18.06 -11.69 -29.01
N ALA A 698 17.75 -11.79 -27.72
CA ALA A 698 18.32 -12.81 -26.85
C ALA A 698 18.09 -14.18 -27.51
N LYS A 699 19.19 -14.91 -27.73
CA LYS A 699 19.18 -16.32 -28.13
C LYS A 699 18.35 -17.10 -27.12
N SER A 700 17.18 -17.57 -27.52
CA SER A 700 16.51 -18.70 -26.87
C SER A 700 17.35 -19.95 -27.14
N GLY A 701 18.20 -20.31 -26.17
CA GLY A 701 18.87 -21.60 -26.10
C GLY A 701 17.92 -22.66 -25.56
N HIS A 702 18.03 -23.86 -26.14
CA HIS A 702 17.30 -25.09 -25.84
C HIS A 702 17.20 -25.48 -24.37
#